data_AF-A0A1Q7A529-F1
#
_entry.id   AF-A0A1Q7A529-F1
#
_cell.length_a   1.000
_cell.length_b   1.000
_cell.length_c   1.000
_cell.angle_alpha   90.00
_cell.angle_beta   90.00
_cell.angle_gamma   90.00
#
_symmetry.space_group_name_H-M   'P 1'
#
loop_
_entity.id
_entity.type
_entity.pdbx_description
1 polymer ?
#
loop_
_entity_poly.entity_id
_entity_poly.type
_entity_poly.pdbx_seq_one_letter_code
_entity_poly.pdbx_strand_id
1 'polypeptide(L)'
;MHHDAPKTKRGEPVQTLGPEHKGASTQITNVVLSVERRCPSMRMTTDKMYYGNYRFVVEFDSGSETGSNQPTVWVAEKADIDAVPLKQFGAAQLLSALIEPERSRLHAALSEEQRACRQPFELGIASIQQPFRAAGEKQGQKMPEKAKRKARKLREQMKTALQRLEVEFARRELWSLDRQWYDHSILQAQSRAYSGEFSLRDFYFEEANGPHIRNFCRKFALDEAYRQQVLARETRWARRNALFVRNLLSVVGEDALLSNGRGDDRQVHDFFRWVDAHVEEILALPEYQRLKEEDSAFEPSAGELDPLILPAVEALNRIPGVSTRFSCQGVSGKVRSQGRELLVVSPHDEYAYVSFSELGQPARDVIVALLPSFPGITNARIPGNFALGSVLRSTGDNLRFRQELVELAERMLASVDCWSTRPGESGSHPQGSATVAVGPEDGPALGAIPPSRLAWLCQPEQIERTLHLLFYLNHWAKARERLPSADRQGLYRVKAAVVRQALAVSPVSPVSYIDGSPGFARGFFLNLFARIMGRQATSRADIEVLDVEGTKAFLQEHLATLIAQARSTRQPIPESELAALCLEPGDLLDIHWIRNRLSPGWSELDESETVQLDPEGLSLIAFEHVGATAHYIFHLPFRAAERLLPQPRVRDLKSRPGNSRESGEYFGGIITEEESLEHPVGEILRELGVDVAAVCPYRLTDKQVDVSRLARRYAYWDDEEDWDDEDWEVPSRLESHRRKGERIPGACPLCGGAVEPDPAPRIEHWRQNHHYQDLTVSQVAWLLGSGN
;
A
#
# COMPACT_ATOMS: atom_id res chain seq x y z
N MET A 1 -62.07 1.00 -47.34
CA MET A 1 -62.06 0.23 -46.09
C MET A 1 -62.14 -1.25 -46.43
N HIS A 2 -61.31 -2.04 -45.76
CA HIS A 2 -61.23 -3.50 -45.68
C HIS A 2 -60.65 -4.33 -46.86
N HIS A 3 -59.35 -4.57 -46.66
CA HIS A 3 -58.51 -5.76 -46.85
C HIS A 3 -59.07 -7.06 -47.45
N ASP A 4 -58.24 -7.59 -48.34
CA ASP A 4 -58.25 -8.96 -48.86
C ASP A 4 -57.23 -9.90 -48.19
N ALA A 5 -57.66 -11.17 -48.30
CA ALA A 5 -57.06 -12.46 -48.04
C ALA A 5 -55.88 -12.81 -49.03
N PRO A 6 -55.53 -14.09 -49.30
CA PRO A 6 -54.69 -14.94 -48.44
C PRO A 6 -53.66 -15.85 -49.21
N LYS A 7 -52.99 -16.75 -48.45
CA LYS A 7 -52.53 -18.13 -48.78
C LYS A 7 -51.30 -18.44 -49.69
N THR A 8 -50.35 -19.12 -49.03
CA THR A 8 -49.64 -20.39 -49.34
C THR A 8 -48.50 -20.53 -50.37
N LYS A 9 -47.45 -21.23 -49.87
CA LYS A 9 -46.61 -22.33 -50.45
C LYS A 9 -45.18 -22.03 -50.95
N ARG A 10 -44.24 -22.72 -50.27
CA ARG A 10 -42.89 -23.25 -50.58
C ARG A 10 -42.19 -22.92 -51.91
N GLY A 11 -40.90 -22.62 -51.79
CA GLY A 11 -39.85 -22.90 -52.78
C GLY A 11 -38.52 -22.20 -52.43
N GLU A 12 -37.44 -22.95 -52.21
CA GLU A 12 -36.05 -22.45 -52.30
C GLU A 12 -35.70 -22.21 -53.79
N PRO A 13 -34.76 -21.28 -54.17
CA PRO A 13 -33.32 -21.63 -54.21
C PRO A 13 -32.27 -20.47 -54.10
N VAL A 14 -31.03 -20.86 -53.77
CA VAL A 14 -29.68 -20.48 -54.32
C VAL A 14 -29.24 -19.02 -54.53
N GLN A 15 -28.17 -18.68 -53.77
CA GLN A 15 -26.95 -17.85 -54.00
C GLN A 15 -26.85 -16.80 -55.14
N THR A 16 -26.36 -15.58 -54.80
CA THR A 16 -25.10 -14.97 -55.32
C THR A 16 -24.68 -13.66 -54.60
N LEU A 17 -23.48 -13.69 -54.02
CA LEU A 17 -22.37 -12.70 -53.98
C LEU A 17 -22.58 -11.16 -53.85
N GLY A 18 -22.20 -10.65 -52.65
CA GLY A 18 -21.21 -9.56 -52.43
C GLY A 18 -21.70 -8.10 -52.27
N PRO A 19 -20.90 -7.17 -51.71
CA PRO A 19 -19.95 -7.28 -50.60
C PRO A 19 -20.30 -6.28 -49.47
N GLU A 20 -20.33 -6.71 -48.21
CA GLU A 20 -20.35 -5.77 -47.07
C GLU A 20 -19.00 -5.79 -46.35
N HIS A 21 -18.30 -4.66 -46.47
CA HIS A 21 -17.26 -4.25 -45.55
C HIS A 21 -17.82 -4.20 -44.13
N LYS A 22 -17.52 -5.23 -43.32
CA LYS A 22 -17.65 -5.15 -41.87
C LYS A 22 -16.24 -5.03 -41.29
N GLY A 23 -15.96 -3.84 -40.75
CA GLY A 23 -14.82 -3.61 -39.88
C GLY A 23 -14.91 -4.58 -38.70
N ALA A 24 -13.89 -5.42 -38.56
CA ALA A 24 -13.73 -6.30 -37.43
C ALA A 24 -13.45 -5.44 -36.19
N SER A 25 -14.47 -5.21 -35.37
CA SER A 25 -14.26 -4.92 -33.96
C SER A 25 -13.84 -6.22 -33.30
N THR A 26 -12.53 -6.39 -33.14
CA THR A 26 -11.92 -7.53 -32.45
C THR A 26 -12.34 -7.45 -30.98
N GLN A 27 -13.41 -8.16 -30.62
CA GLN A 27 -13.72 -8.43 -29.22
C GLN A 27 -12.56 -9.27 -28.66
N ILE A 28 -11.72 -8.62 -27.85
CA ILE A 28 -10.68 -9.27 -27.07
C ILE A 28 -11.39 -10.14 -26.03
N THR A 29 -11.56 -11.43 -26.36
CA THR A 29 -11.98 -12.44 -25.40
C THR A 29 -10.85 -12.64 -24.40
N ASN A 30 -11.10 -12.17 -23.18
CA ASN A 30 -10.22 -12.31 -22.03
C ASN A 30 -9.87 -13.79 -21.79
N VAL A 31 -8.62 -14.16 -22.07
CA VAL A 31 -7.98 -15.33 -21.46
C VAL A 31 -7.50 -14.88 -20.09
N VAL A 32 -8.40 -14.98 -19.11
CA VAL A 32 -8.09 -14.80 -17.69
C VAL A 32 -7.34 -16.04 -17.24
N LEU A 33 -6.02 -16.07 -17.47
CA LEU A 33 -5.15 -16.91 -16.66
C LEU A 33 -5.33 -16.48 -15.21
N SER A 34 -5.76 -17.44 -14.39
CA SER A 34 -5.99 -17.38 -12.96
C SER A 34 -5.28 -16.20 -12.29
N VAL A 35 -6.05 -15.15 -12.01
CA VAL A 35 -5.67 -14.12 -11.06
C VAL A 35 -5.54 -14.84 -9.72
N GLU A 36 -4.32 -15.28 -9.41
CA GLU A 36 -3.94 -15.59 -8.04
C GLU A 36 -4.46 -14.46 -7.17
N ARG A 37 -5.24 -14.86 -6.15
CA ARG A 37 -5.87 -13.95 -5.22
C ARG A 37 -4.78 -13.22 -4.45
N ARG A 38 -4.29 -12.12 -5.02
CA ARG A 38 -3.52 -11.11 -4.30
C ARG A 38 -4.36 -10.72 -3.09
N CYS A 39 -3.82 -10.88 -1.89
CA CYS A 39 -4.36 -10.22 -0.70
C CYS A 39 -4.59 -8.72 -1.02
N PRO A 40 -5.54 -8.02 -0.37
CA PRO A 40 -5.75 -6.60 -0.63
C PRO A 40 -4.52 -5.81 -0.13
N SER A 41 -3.46 -5.79 -0.93
CA SER A 41 -2.29 -4.93 -0.75
C SER A 41 -2.67 -3.50 -1.10
N MET A 42 -2.03 -2.53 -0.44
CA MET A 42 -2.22 -1.11 -0.71
C MET A 42 -1.78 -0.80 -2.13
N ARG A 43 -2.75 -0.66 -3.04
CA ARG A 43 -2.52 -0.18 -4.41
C ARG A 43 -2.45 1.34 -4.38
N MET A 44 -1.28 1.89 -4.63
CA MET A 44 -1.11 3.34 -4.75
C MET A 44 -0.85 3.69 -6.22
N THR A 45 -1.71 4.52 -6.81
CA THR A 45 -1.41 5.10 -8.12
C THR A 45 -0.25 6.08 -7.98
N THR A 46 0.88 5.78 -8.60
CA THR A 46 2.08 6.64 -8.62
C THR A 46 2.07 7.59 -9.81
N ASP A 47 1.51 7.17 -10.95
CA ASP A 47 1.51 7.97 -12.17
C ASP A 47 0.27 7.68 -13.05
N LYS A 48 -0.10 8.67 -13.87
CA LYS A 48 -1.18 8.57 -14.88
C LYS A 48 -0.71 9.21 -16.19
N MET A 49 -0.67 8.42 -17.25
CA MET A 49 -0.17 8.84 -18.56
C MET A 49 -1.26 8.69 -19.62
N TYR A 50 -1.20 9.52 -20.66
CA TYR A 50 -2.14 9.51 -21.76
C TYR A 50 -1.37 9.55 -23.08
N TYR A 51 -1.54 8.53 -23.92
CA TYR A 51 -0.93 8.47 -25.24
C TYR A 51 -1.95 7.95 -26.25
N GLY A 52 -2.24 8.75 -27.28
CA GLY A 52 -3.25 8.42 -28.29
C GLY A 52 -4.61 8.12 -27.66
N ASN A 53 -5.15 6.94 -27.95
CA ASN A 53 -6.42 6.45 -27.41
C ASN A 53 -6.27 5.68 -26.09
N TYR A 54 -5.10 5.69 -25.45
CA TYR A 54 -4.85 4.89 -24.25
C TYR A 54 -4.56 5.77 -23.05
N ARG A 55 -5.15 5.38 -21.92
CA ARG A 55 -4.80 5.86 -20.59
C ARG A 55 -4.05 4.76 -19.88
N PHE A 56 -2.93 5.12 -19.27
CA PHE A 56 -2.13 4.24 -18.44
C PHE A 56 -2.18 4.70 -17.00
N VAL A 57 -2.28 3.75 -16.09
CA VAL A 57 -2.20 3.98 -14.64
C VAL A 57 -1.05 3.12 -14.13
N VAL A 58 -0.08 3.74 -13.47
CA VAL A 58 1.01 3.02 -12.82
C VAL A 58 0.62 2.86 -11.36
N GLU A 59 0.51 1.61 -10.92
CA GLU A 59 0.24 1.28 -9.53
C GLU A 59 1.47 0.64 -8.91
N PHE A 60 1.78 1.05 -7.69
CA PHE A 60 2.82 0.43 -6.88
C PHE A 60 2.19 -0.54 -5.88
N ASP A 61 2.68 -1.78 -5.87
CA ASP A 61 2.24 -2.82 -4.94
C ASP A 61 3.30 -3.00 -3.83
N SER A 62 3.04 -2.43 -2.66
CA SER A 62 3.93 -2.54 -1.50
C SER A 62 3.93 -3.92 -0.86
N GLY A 63 2.98 -4.79 -1.24
CA GLY A 63 2.82 -6.15 -0.74
C GLY A 63 3.22 -7.23 -1.74
N SER A 64 3.92 -6.87 -2.82
CA SER A 64 4.32 -7.85 -3.83
C SER A 64 5.30 -8.88 -3.24
N GLU A 65 5.11 -10.16 -3.57
CA GLU A 65 5.96 -11.28 -3.15
C GLU A 65 7.42 -11.12 -3.60
N THR A 66 7.68 -10.23 -4.56
CA THR A 66 9.01 -9.98 -5.13
C THR A 66 9.80 -8.88 -4.40
N GLY A 67 9.25 -8.33 -3.31
CA GLY A 67 9.83 -7.23 -2.56
C GLY A 67 9.33 -5.85 -3.01
N SER A 68 9.95 -4.80 -2.47
CA SER A 68 9.48 -3.41 -2.44
C SER A 68 9.58 -2.63 -3.77
N ASN A 69 9.57 -3.28 -4.94
CA ASN A 69 9.84 -2.62 -6.24
C ASN A 69 9.03 -3.15 -7.44
N GLN A 70 7.74 -3.47 -7.27
CA GLN A 70 6.89 -3.88 -8.38
C GLN A 70 5.85 -2.80 -8.75
N PRO A 71 6.16 -1.90 -9.71
CA PRO A 71 5.13 -1.13 -10.39
C PRO A 71 4.43 -1.97 -11.47
N THR A 72 3.10 -2.00 -11.40
CA THR A 72 2.22 -2.60 -12.40
C THR A 72 1.61 -1.48 -13.26
N VAL A 73 1.72 -1.60 -14.58
CA VAL A 73 1.04 -0.72 -15.54
C VAL A 73 -0.29 -1.31 -15.92
N TRP A 74 -1.35 -0.55 -15.69
CA TRP A 74 -2.70 -0.81 -16.16
C TRP A 74 -2.99 0.05 -17.38
N VAL A 75 -3.75 -0.48 -18.32
CA VAL A 75 -4.15 0.25 -19.53
C VAL A 75 -5.67 0.24 -19.68
N ALA A 76 -6.18 1.34 -20.19
CA ALA A 76 -7.57 1.51 -20.59
C ALA A 76 -7.62 2.15 -21.97
N GLU A 77 -8.35 1.54 -22.90
CA GLU A 77 -8.61 2.13 -24.19
C GLU A 77 -9.77 3.13 -24.11
N LYS A 78 -9.70 4.18 -24.91
CA LYS A 78 -10.72 5.20 -24.99
C LYS A 78 -12.01 4.59 -25.50
N ALA A 79 -13.10 4.81 -24.77
CA ALA A 79 -14.40 4.28 -25.17
C ALA A 79 -14.83 4.91 -26.51
N ASP A 80 -15.47 4.10 -27.36
CA ASP A 80 -16.14 4.59 -28.55
C ASP A 80 -17.17 5.65 -28.16
N ILE A 81 -17.09 6.83 -28.78
CA ILE A 81 -17.96 7.96 -28.48
C ILE A 81 -19.44 7.57 -28.53
N ASP A 82 -19.83 6.66 -29.41
CA ASP A 82 -21.22 6.22 -29.55
C ASP A 82 -21.74 5.52 -28.29
N ALA A 83 -20.86 4.84 -27.55
CA ALA A 83 -21.19 4.20 -26.28
C ALA A 83 -21.14 5.15 -25.08
N VAL A 84 -20.48 6.32 -25.17
CA VAL A 84 -20.29 7.25 -24.04
C VAL A 84 -21.49 8.18 -23.86
N PRO A 85 -22.24 8.14 -22.74
CA PRO A 85 -23.38 9.02 -22.55
C PRO A 85 -23.01 10.51 -22.56
N LEU A 86 -23.81 11.36 -23.22
CA LEU A 86 -23.56 12.82 -23.32
C LEU A 86 -23.41 13.51 -21.96
N LYS A 87 -24.03 12.97 -20.90
CA LYS A 87 -23.89 13.45 -19.51
C LYS A 87 -22.47 13.35 -18.93
N GLN A 88 -21.57 12.59 -19.56
CA GLN A 88 -20.16 12.52 -19.16
C GLN A 88 -19.32 13.68 -19.73
N PHE A 89 -19.89 14.49 -20.63
CA PHE A 89 -19.23 15.66 -21.19
C PHE A 89 -19.70 16.94 -20.49
N GLY A 90 -18.76 17.84 -20.23
CA GLY A 90 -19.07 19.18 -19.74
C GLY A 90 -19.72 20.06 -20.81
N ALA A 91 -20.42 21.11 -20.37
CA ALA A 91 -21.11 22.05 -21.27
C ALA A 91 -20.17 22.61 -22.36
N ALA A 92 -18.95 23.00 -21.99
CA ALA A 92 -17.97 23.55 -22.93
C ALA A 92 -17.54 22.54 -24.01
N GLN A 93 -17.39 21.27 -23.65
CA GLN A 93 -17.01 20.22 -24.60
C GLN A 93 -18.13 20.00 -25.61
N LEU A 94 -19.35 19.83 -25.12
CA LEU A 94 -20.55 19.66 -25.95
C LEU A 94 -20.76 20.86 -26.88
N LEU A 95 -20.68 22.09 -26.35
CA LEU A 95 -20.82 23.31 -27.17
C LEU A 95 -19.76 23.42 -28.26
N SER A 96 -18.52 23.03 -27.97
CA SER A 96 -17.45 23.08 -28.97
C SER A 96 -17.61 22.06 -30.08
N ALA A 97 -18.29 20.94 -29.80
CA ALA A 97 -18.57 19.89 -30.75
C ALA A 97 -19.90 20.07 -31.49
N LEU A 98 -20.77 21.02 -31.10
CA LEU A 98 -22.01 21.27 -31.83
C LEU A 98 -21.75 21.73 -33.26
N ILE A 99 -22.57 21.25 -34.18
CA ILE A 99 -22.58 21.68 -35.58
C ILE A 99 -23.37 22.99 -35.69
N GLU A 100 -22.99 23.88 -36.62
CA GLU A 100 -23.74 25.10 -36.90
C GLU A 100 -25.12 24.78 -37.51
N PRO A 101 -26.17 25.59 -37.25
CA PRO A 101 -26.17 26.86 -36.51
C PRO A 101 -26.39 26.73 -34.98
N GLU A 102 -26.58 25.50 -34.49
CA GLU A 102 -26.95 25.24 -33.10
C GLU A 102 -25.85 25.66 -32.12
N ARG A 103 -24.60 25.46 -32.50
CA ARG A 103 -23.44 25.96 -31.76
C ARG A 103 -23.55 27.46 -31.46
N SER A 104 -23.72 28.28 -32.49
CA SER A 104 -23.81 29.75 -32.32
C SER A 104 -25.01 30.14 -31.46
N ARG A 105 -26.17 29.51 -31.69
CA ARG A 105 -27.41 29.78 -30.94
C ARG A 105 -27.26 29.48 -29.45
N LEU A 106 -26.79 28.28 -29.11
CA LEU A 106 -26.69 27.82 -27.72
C LEU A 106 -25.52 28.47 -26.98
N HIS A 107 -24.42 28.81 -27.67
CA HIS A 107 -23.34 29.58 -27.09
C HIS A 107 -23.78 31.00 -26.72
N ALA A 108 -24.59 31.65 -27.57
CA ALA A 108 -25.17 32.96 -27.26
C ALA A 108 -26.13 32.88 -26.05
N ALA A 109 -27.02 31.89 -26.03
CA ALA A 109 -27.96 31.67 -24.93
C ALA A 109 -27.22 31.45 -23.58
N LEU A 110 -26.22 30.56 -23.54
CA LEU A 110 -25.43 30.34 -22.33
C LEU A 110 -24.71 31.62 -21.90
N SER A 111 -24.16 32.39 -22.84
CA SER A 111 -23.46 33.65 -22.53
C SER A 111 -24.39 34.70 -21.90
N GLU A 112 -25.65 34.76 -22.35
CA GLU A 112 -26.67 35.64 -21.76
C GLU A 112 -27.07 35.20 -20.36
N GLU A 113 -27.33 33.90 -20.15
CA GLU A 113 -27.66 33.37 -18.83
C GLU A 113 -26.49 33.53 -17.85
N GLN A 114 -25.24 33.31 -18.28
CA GLN A 114 -24.06 33.56 -17.48
C GLN A 114 -23.93 35.05 -17.10
N ARG A 115 -24.23 35.96 -18.02
CA ARG A 115 -24.22 37.41 -17.75
C ARG A 115 -25.28 37.77 -16.71
N ALA A 116 -26.51 37.29 -16.88
CA ALA A 116 -27.60 37.49 -15.94
C ALA A 116 -27.28 36.92 -14.55
N CYS A 117 -26.63 35.76 -14.50
CA CYS A 117 -26.17 35.14 -13.25
C CYS A 117 -25.05 35.94 -12.57
N ARG A 118 -24.11 36.53 -13.32
CA ARG A 118 -22.98 37.32 -12.75
C ARG A 118 -23.42 38.67 -12.19
N GLN A 119 -24.34 39.35 -12.88
CA GLN A 119 -24.75 40.72 -12.57
C GLN A 119 -25.08 41.00 -11.08
N PRO A 120 -25.89 40.19 -10.37
CA PRO A 120 -26.17 40.45 -8.96
C PRO A 120 -24.93 40.34 -8.06
N PHE A 121 -24.00 39.43 -8.35
CA PHE A 121 -22.76 39.28 -7.60
C PHE A 121 -21.80 40.45 -7.88
N GLU A 122 -21.66 40.86 -9.13
CA GLU A 122 -20.84 42.01 -9.52
C GLU A 122 -21.33 43.30 -8.88
N LEU A 123 -22.64 43.54 -8.87
CA LEU A 123 -23.27 44.66 -8.15
C LEU A 123 -23.02 44.57 -6.64
N GLY A 124 -23.13 43.38 -6.04
CA GLY A 124 -22.83 43.16 -4.63
C GLY A 124 -21.36 43.42 -4.27
N ILE A 125 -20.43 42.97 -5.12
CA ILE A 125 -18.99 43.22 -4.96
C ILE A 125 -18.68 44.71 -5.13
N ALA A 126 -19.27 45.36 -6.14
CA ALA A 126 -19.10 46.78 -6.39
C ALA A 126 -19.63 47.62 -5.22
N SER A 127 -20.79 47.29 -4.67
CA SER A 127 -21.37 47.95 -3.48
C SER A 127 -20.47 47.83 -2.24
N ILE A 128 -19.79 46.70 -2.05
CA ILE A 128 -18.80 46.54 -0.96
C ILE A 128 -17.55 47.39 -1.19
N GLN A 129 -17.14 47.59 -2.45
CA GLN A 129 -15.92 48.33 -2.80
C GLN A 129 -16.14 49.84 -2.91
N GLN A 130 -17.34 50.29 -3.28
CA GLN A 130 -17.66 51.69 -3.57
C GLN A 130 -17.32 52.67 -2.42
N PRO A 131 -17.58 52.36 -1.12
CA PRO A 131 -17.20 53.25 -0.01
C PRO A 131 -15.69 53.49 0.11
N PHE A 132 -14.88 52.59 -0.44
CA PHE A 132 -13.41 52.65 -0.38
C PHE A 132 -12.79 53.17 -1.68
N ARG A 133 -13.60 53.45 -2.72
CA ARG A 133 -13.15 54.05 -3.98
C ARG A 133 -13.31 55.58 -4.01
N ALA A 134 -14.24 56.15 -3.23
CA ALA A 134 -14.60 57.57 -3.29
C ALA A 134 -13.84 58.47 -2.29
N ALA A 135 -13.08 57.91 -1.35
CA ALA A 135 -12.19 58.68 -0.48
C ALA A 135 -10.89 58.99 -1.23
N GLY A 136 -10.86 60.11 -1.94
CA GLY A 136 -9.78 60.50 -2.83
C GLY A 136 -8.40 60.51 -2.16
N GLU A 137 -7.42 59.93 -2.87
CA GLU A 137 -5.97 60.21 -3.00
C GLU A 137 -5.11 60.71 -1.82
N LYS A 138 -5.66 60.99 -0.63
CA LYS A 138 -4.94 61.43 0.56
C LYS A 138 -5.36 60.60 1.78
N GLN A 139 -4.91 59.34 1.73
CA GLN A 139 -4.54 58.43 2.83
C GLN A 139 -5.00 57.02 2.47
N GLY A 140 -4.04 56.10 2.35
CA GLY A 140 -4.23 54.70 1.98
C GLY A 140 -5.04 53.91 2.99
N GLN A 141 -6.34 54.16 3.07
CA GLN A 141 -7.28 53.39 3.85
C GLN A 141 -7.45 52.02 3.19
N LYS A 142 -6.59 51.07 3.58
CA LYS A 142 -6.67 49.68 3.15
C LYS A 142 -8.09 49.16 3.43
N MET A 143 -8.73 48.59 2.41
CA MET A 143 -10.06 48.00 2.54
C MET A 143 -10.09 47.06 3.76
N PRO A 144 -11.06 47.22 4.68
CA PRO A 144 -11.13 46.41 5.90
C PRO A 144 -11.13 44.92 5.56
N GLU A 145 -10.43 44.11 6.36
CA GLU A 145 -10.35 42.65 6.15
C GLU A 145 -11.74 42.00 6.07
N LYS A 146 -12.72 42.51 6.83
CA LYS A 146 -14.11 42.06 6.75
C LYS A 146 -14.75 42.30 5.38
N ALA A 147 -14.48 43.44 4.74
CA ALA A 147 -14.98 43.77 3.40
C ALA A 147 -14.28 42.92 2.32
N LYS A 148 -12.97 42.69 2.46
CA LYS A 148 -12.21 41.75 1.59
C LYS A 148 -12.77 40.34 1.64
N ARG A 149 -12.99 39.80 2.85
CA ARG A 149 -13.57 38.47 3.05
C ARG A 149 -14.96 38.37 2.43
N LYS A 150 -15.81 39.38 2.61
CA LYS A 150 -17.17 39.41 2.02
C LYS A 150 -17.12 39.43 0.48
N ALA A 151 -16.25 40.25 -0.12
CA ALA A 151 -16.07 40.27 -1.57
C ALA A 151 -15.51 38.95 -2.12
N ARG A 152 -14.58 38.30 -1.38
CA ARG A 152 -14.07 36.97 -1.73
C ARG A 152 -15.17 35.90 -1.67
N LYS A 153 -15.98 35.88 -0.59
CA LYS A 153 -17.13 34.97 -0.44
C LYS A 153 -18.12 35.12 -1.59
N LEU A 154 -18.43 36.36 -2.01
CA LEU A 154 -19.30 36.60 -3.18
C LEU A 154 -18.69 36.09 -4.50
N ARG A 155 -17.37 36.22 -4.70
CA ARG A 155 -16.70 35.66 -5.89
C ARG A 155 -16.73 34.13 -5.91
N GLU A 156 -16.53 33.50 -4.75
CA GLU A 156 -16.63 32.04 -4.61
C GLU A 156 -18.08 31.57 -4.87
N GLN A 157 -19.07 32.26 -4.30
CA GLN A 157 -20.50 31.99 -4.57
C GLN A 157 -20.85 32.18 -6.04
N MET A 158 -20.36 33.24 -6.69
CA MET A 158 -20.54 33.48 -8.13
C MET A 158 -19.96 32.35 -8.97
N LYS A 159 -18.75 31.86 -8.64
CA LYS A 159 -18.13 30.72 -9.31
C LYS A 159 -18.99 29.46 -9.19
N THR A 160 -19.46 29.13 -7.99
CA THR A 160 -20.34 27.98 -7.76
C THR A 160 -21.68 28.11 -8.47
N ALA A 161 -22.29 29.31 -8.48
CA ALA A 161 -23.53 29.58 -9.18
C ALA A 161 -23.38 29.38 -10.70
N LEU A 162 -22.28 29.87 -11.28
CA LEU A 162 -21.98 29.66 -12.70
C LEU A 162 -21.76 28.19 -13.05
N GLN A 163 -21.05 27.42 -12.22
CA GLN A 163 -20.88 25.99 -12.42
C GLN A 163 -22.21 25.22 -12.37
N ARG A 164 -23.10 25.58 -11.43
CA ARG A 164 -24.45 25.00 -11.36
C ARG A 164 -25.27 25.34 -12.60
N LEU A 165 -25.23 26.61 -13.02
CA LEU A 165 -25.89 27.08 -14.23
C LEU A 165 -25.42 26.30 -15.47
N GLU A 166 -24.11 26.09 -15.63
CA GLU A 166 -23.55 25.33 -16.76
C GLU A 166 -24.04 23.87 -16.79
N VAL A 167 -24.14 23.22 -15.63
CA VAL A 167 -24.66 21.85 -15.53
C VAL A 167 -26.16 21.80 -15.83
N GLU A 168 -26.94 22.75 -15.29
CA GLU A 168 -28.39 22.84 -15.55
C GLU A 168 -28.68 23.16 -17.02
N PHE A 169 -27.92 24.09 -17.61
CA PHE A 169 -28.00 24.43 -19.03
C PHE A 169 -27.64 23.22 -19.89
N ALA A 170 -26.54 22.52 -19.59
CA ALA A 170 -26.17 21.31 -20.30
C ALA A 170 -27.27 20.24 -20.22
N ARG A 171 -27.85 20.04 -19.04
CA ARG A 171 -28.95 19.08 -18.85
C ARG A 171 -30.20 19.44 -19.64
N ARG A 172 -30.56 20.73 -19.70
CA ARG A 172 -31.78 21.22 -20.34
C ARG A 172 -31.65 21.27 -21.86
N GLU A 173 -30.55 21.84 -22.34
CA GLU A 173 -30.37 22.21 -23.76
C GLU A 173 -29.42 21.30 -24.52
N LEU A 174 -28.39 20.72 -23.88
CA LEU A 174 -27.34 19.96 -24.60
C LEU A 174 -27.60 18.46 -24.56
N TRP A 175 -27.89 17.89 -23.38
CA TRP A 175 -28.11 16.45 -23.21
C TRP A 175 -29.41 15.95 -23.83
N SER A 176 -30.34 16.85 -24.11
CA SER A 176 -31.62 16.57 -24.78
C SER A 176 -31.48 16.51 -26.31
N LEU A 177 -30.38 17.01 -26.87
CA LEU A 177 -30.13 16.96 -28.31
C LEU A 177 -29.74 15.55 -28.75
N ASP A 178 -30.15 15.21 -29.97
CA ASP A 178 -29.71 13.99 -30.64
C ASP A 178 -28.19 14.06 -30.93
N ARG A 179 -27.51 12.92 -30.84
CA ARG A 179 -26.07 12.79 -31.09
C ARG A 179 -25.65 13.26 -32.48
N GLN A 180 -26.55 13.23 -33.47
CA GLN A 180 -26.26 13.72 -34.83
C GLN A 180 -25.95 15.22 -34.90
N TRP A 181 -26.31 15.99 -33.86
CA TRP A 181 -26.02 17.43 -33.79
C TRP A 181 -24.59 17.75 -33.36
N TYR A 182 -23.80 16.74 -33.02
CA TYR A 182 -22.43 16.87 -32.58
C TYR A 182 -21.46 16.29 -33.61
N ASP A 183 -20.32 16.95 -33.78
CA ASP A 183 -19.16 16.41 -34.47
C ASP A 183 -18.51 15.34 -33.60
N HIS A 184 -18.65 14.09 -34.03
CA HIS A 184 -18.13 12.92 -33.34
C HIS A 184 -16.61 12.93 -33.23
N SER A 185 -15.89 13.50 -34.20
CA SER A 185 -14.43 13.58 -34.15
C SER A 185 -13.95 14.51 -33.05
N ILE A 186 -14.64 15.64 -32.86
CA ILE A 186 -14.36 16.60 -31.78
C ILE A 186 -14.73 15.99 -30.43
N LEU A 187 -15.90 15.37 -30.32
CA LEU A 187 -16.31 14.68 -29.09
C LEU A 187 -15.36 13.55 -28.73
N GLN A 188 -14.97 12.72 -29.71
CA GLN A 188 -13.99 11.66 -29.51
C GLN A 188 -12.67 12.24 -29.06
N ALA A 189 -12.15 13.31 -29.68
CA ALA A 189 -10.89 13.92 -29.25
C ALA A 189 -10.95 14.43 -27.79
N GLN A 190 -12.07 15.05 -27.39
CA GLN A 190 -12.26 15.63 -26.06
C GLN A 190 -12.69 14.65 -24.98
N SER A 191 -13.19 13.46 -25.36
CA SER A 191 -13.61 12.43 -24.42
C SER A 191 -12.45 12.01 -23.52
N ARG A 192 -12.75 11.77 -22.25
CA ARG A 192 -11.87 11.11 -21.29
C ARG A 192 -12.54 9.87 -20.69
N ALA A 193 -13.55 9.33 -21.39
CA ALA A 193 -14.16 8.07 -21.04
C ALA A 193 -13.30 6.93 -21.60
N TYR A 194 -12.98 5.96 -20.74
CA TYR A 194 -12.19 4.79 -21.08
C TYR A 194 -12.99 3.52 -20.74
N SER A 195 -12.70 2.44 -21.45
CA SER A 195 -13.23 1.11 -21.17
C SER A 195 -12.66 0.54 -19.86
N GLY A 196 -13.01 -0.73 -19.57
CA GLY A 196 -12.43 -1.45 -18.44
C GLY A 196 -10.90 -1.44 -18.46
N GLU A 197 -10.30 -1.26 -17.30
CA GLU A 197 -8.85 -1.31 -17.11
C GLU A 197 -8.39 -2.77 -17.01
N PHE A 198 -7.25 -3.09 -17.59
CA PHE A 198 -6.60 -4.39 -17.42
C PHE A 198 -5.10 -4.24 -17.22
N SER A 199 -4.49 -5.20 -16.52
CA SER A 199 -3.05 -5.19 -16.25
C SER A 199 -2.29 -5.53 -17.53
N LEU A 200 -1.28 -4.72 -17.83
CA LEU A 200 -0.50 -4.82 -19.06
C LEU A 200 0.89 -5.39 -18.81
N ARG A 201 1.60 -4.88 -17.79
CA ARG A 201 2.97 -5.28 -17.48
C ARG A 201 3.35 -4.99 -16.03
N ASP A 202 4.03 -5.94 -15.42
CA ASP A 202 4.79 -5.76 -14.19
C ASP A 202 6.25 -5.42 -14.52
N PHE A 203 6.79 -4.40 -13.85
CA PHE A 203 8.19 -3.99 -13.96
C PHE A 203 8.95 -4.45 -12.71
N TYR A 204 10.18 -4.89 -12.89
CA TYR A 204 11.01 -5.43 -11.82
C TYR A 204 12.39 -4.78 -11.82
N PHE A 205 12.92 -4.52 -10.62
CA PHE A 205 14.30 -4.08 -10.39
C PHE A 205 14.71 -2.87 -11.24
N GLU A 206 15.74 -3.01 -12.08
CA GLU A 206 16.27 -1.93 -12.92
C GLU A 206 15.24 -1.39 -13.91
N GLU A 207 14.23 -2.18 -14.29
CA GLU A 207 13.17 -1.74 -15.20
C GLU A 207 12.11 -0.89 -14.50
N ALA A 208 12.03 -0.94 -13.17
CA ALA A 208 11.05 -0.22 -12.36
C ALA A 208 11.40 1.27 -12.19
N ASN A 209 11.76 1.94 -13.28
CA ASN A 209 12.06 3.37 -13.30
C ASN A 209 11.09 4.13 -14.23
N GLY A 210 10.84 5.40 -13.90
CA GLY A 210 9.88 6.25 -14.60
C GLY A 210 10.12 6.35 -16.12
N PRO A 211 11.35 6.66 -16.60
CA PRO A 211 11.65 6.73 -18.03
C PRO A 211 11.33 5.44 -18.79
N HIS A 212 11.71 4.28 -18.25
CA HIS A 212 11.46 2.98 -18.90
C HIS A 212 9.96 2.68 -18.99
N ILE A 213 9.20 2.98 -17.93
CA ILE A 213 7.74 2.82 -17.91
C ILE A 213 7.06 3.76 -18.92
N ARG A 214 7.44 5.04 -18.96
CA ARG A 214 6.89 6.00 -19.93
C ARG A 214 7.18 5.58 -21.38
N ASN A 215 8.41 5.14 -21.65
CA ASN A 215 8.80 4.65 -22.97
C ASN A 215 8.00 3.41 -23.39
N PHE A 216 7.77 2.48 -22.47
CA PHE A 216 6.90 1.34 -22.69
C PHE A 216 5.47 1.77 -23.05
N CYS A 217 4.85 2.65 -22.24
CA CYS A 217 3.49 3.14 -22.46
C CYS A 217 3.36 3.88 -23.80
N ARG A 218 4.34 4.75 -24.11
CA ARG A 218 4.41 5.48 -25.39
C ARG A 218 4.50 4.50 -26.57
N LYS A 219 5.39 3.51 -26.50
CA LYS A 219 5.57 2.51 -27.56
C LYS A 219 4.31 1.68 -27.74
N PHE A 220 3.69 1.21 -26.66
CA PHE A 220 2.43 0.45 -26.71
C PHE A 220 1.30 1.26 -27.38
N ALA A 221 1.19 2.55 -27.08
CA ALA A 221 0.13 3.38 -27.64
C ALA A 221 0.34 3.69 -29.13
N LEU A 222 1.59 3.94 -29.55
CA LEU A 222 1.90 4.47 -30.88
C LEU A 222 2.32 3.41 -31.91
N ASP A 223 2.85 2.26 -31.48
CA ASP A 223 3.30 1.17 -32.36
C ASP A 223 2.31 0.00 -32.30
N GLU A 224 1.51 -0.16 -33.36
CA GLU A 224 0.52 -1.24 -33.48
C GLU A 224 1.17 -2.63 -33.45
N ALA A 225 2.30 -2.82 -34.14
CA ALA A 225 2.94 -4.13 -34.19
C ALA A 225 3.47 -4.54 -32.82
N TYR A 226 4.09 -3.60 -32.10
CA TYR A 226 4.51 -3.83 -30.72
C TYR A 226 3.32 -4.05 -29.78
N ARG A 227 2.24 -3.29 -29.92
CA ARG A 227 1.00 -3.50 -29.14
C ARG A 227 0.45 -4.90 -29.31
N GLN A 228 0.34 -5.40 -30.53
CA GLN A 228 -0.15 -6.76 -30.79
C GLN A 228 0.76 -7.82 -30.14
N GLN A 229 2.09 -7.65 -30.20
CA GLN A 229 3.03 -8.55 -29.52
C GLN A 229 2.88 -8.51 -28.00
N VAL A 230 2.63 -7.33 -27.40
CA VAL A 230 2.40 -7.19 -25.96
C VAL A 230 1.09 -7.87 -25.55
N LEU A 231 0.00 -7.65 -26.30
CA LEU A 231 -1.31 -8.26 -26.02
C LEU A 231 -1.27 -9.78 -26.20
N ALA A 232 -0.52 -10.28 -27.18
CA ALA A 232 -0.28 -11.72 -27.38
C ALA A 232 0.72 -12.33 -26.37
N ARG A 233 1.33 -11.51 -25.50
CA ARG A 233 2.39 -11.91 -24.55
C ARG A 233 3.61 -12.55 -25.21
N GLU A 234 3.93 -12.14 -26.44
CA GLU A 234 5.00 -12.71 -27.25
C GLU A 234 6.35 -12.00 -27.10
N THR A 235 6.38 -10.84 -26.44
CA THR A 235 7.61 -10.07 -26.22
C THR A 235 8.61 -10.83 -25.34
N ARG A 236 9.91 -10.59 -25.57
CA ARG A 236 11.00 -11.19 -24.75
C ARG A 236 10.80 -10.95 -23.26
N TRP A 237 10.45 -9.71 -22.86
CA TRP A 237 10.23 -9.38 -21.46
C TRP A 237 9.02 -10.11 -20.86
N ALA A 238 7.95 -10.35 -21.63
CA ALA A 238 6.77 -11.08 -21.14
C ALA A 238 7.12 -12.54 -20.88
N ARG A 239 7.87 -13.17 -21.81
CA ARG A 239 8.38 -14.53 -21.66
C ARG A 239 9.31 -14.67 -20.46
N ARG A 240 10.24 -13.73 -20.28
CA ARG A 240 11.14 -13.67 -19.12
C ARG A 240 10.35 -13.53 -17.82
N ASN A 241 9.42 -12.56 -17.74
CA ASN A 241 8.65 -12.33 -16.52
C ASN A 241 7.81 -13.57 -16.15
N ALA A 242 7.22 -14.24 -17.15
CA ALA A 242 6.50 -15.49 -16.93
C ALA A 242 7.42 -16.58 -16.35
N LEU A 243 8.62 -16.76 -16.91
CA LEU A 243 9.61 -17.72 -16.39
C LEU A 243 10.10 -17.34 -14.98
N PHE A 244 10.35 -16.06 -14.74
CA PHE A 244 10.81 -15.54 -13.45
C PHE A 244 9.76 -15.78 -12.36
N VAL A 245 8.53 -15.30 -12.55
CA VAL A 245 7.44 -15.46 -11.56
C VAL A 245 7.17 -16.94 -11.30
N ARG A 246 7.11 -17.75 -12.37
CA ARG A 246 6.86 -19.18 -12.28
C ARG A 246 7.87 -19.93 -11.40
N ASN A 247 9.12 -19.50 -11.43
CA ASN A 247 10.22 -20.21 -10.76
C ASN A 247 10.68 -19.53 -9.47
N LEU A 248 10.11 -18.38 -9.13
CA LEU A 248 10.57 -17.57 -8.01
C LEU A 248 10.50 -18.35 -6.70
N LEU A 249 9.33 -18.94 -6.40
CA LEU A 249 9.11 -19.74 -5.19
C LEU A 249 10.03 -20.96 -5.15
N SER A 250 10.18 -21.68 -6.25
CA SER A 250 11.01 -22.90 -6.30
C SER A 250 12.51 -22.61 -6.16
N VAL A 251 12.98 -21.41 -6.54
CA VAL A 251 14.41 -21.04 -6.50
C VAL A 251 14.80 -20.33 -5.21
N VAL A 252 13.93 -19.46 -4.69
CA VAL A 252 14.22 -18.66 -3.49
C VAL A 252 13.77 -19.38 -2.23
N GLY A 253 12.74 -20.23 -2.34
CA GLY A 253 12.12 -20.91 -1.20
C GLY A 253 11.08 -20.04 -0.51
N GLU A 254 10.03 -20.67 -0.02
CA GLU A 254 8.88 -19.99 0.60
C GLU A 254 9.27 -19.26 1.89
N ASP A 255 10.13 -19.87 2.72
CA ASP A 255 10.59 -19.27 3.99
C ASP A 255 11.40 -17.98 3.78
N ALA A 256 12.11 -17.88 2.65
CA ALA A 256 12.92 -16.71 2.30
C ALA A 256 12.04 -15.54 1.79
N LEU A 257 10.95 -15.82 1.08
CA LEU A 257 10.01 -14.78 0.62
C LEU A 257 9.12 -14.24 1.76
N LEU A 258 8.88 -15.05 2.80
CA LEU A 258 8.14 -14.65 4.00
C LEU A 258 9.02 -14.01 5.08
N SER A 259 10.34 -14.17 4.98
CA SER A 259 11.30 -13.56 5.90
C SER A 259 11.61 -12.14 5.42
N ASN A 260 11.41 -11.13 6.28
CA ASN A 260 11.79 -9.74 6.00
C ASN A 260 13.33 -9.51 6.02
N GLY A 261 14.12 -10.53 5.64
CA GLY A 261 15.57 -10.52 5.66
C GLY A 261 16.14 -9.77 4.47
N ARG A 262 17.08 -8.84 4.71
CA ARG A 262 17.82 -8.12 3.66
C ARG A 262 18.61 -9.03 2.69
N GLY A 263 18.75 -10.32 3.00
CA GLY A 263 19.47 -11.29 2.18
C GLY A 263 18.68 -11.76 0.96
N ASP A 264 17.35 -11.80 1.09
CA ASP A 264 16.46 -12.45 0.13
C ASP A 264 16.30 -11.60 -1.15
N ASP A 265 16.29 -10.26 -1.02
CA ASP A 265 16.26 -9.31 -2.15
C ASP A 265 17.39 -9.56 -3.16
N ARG A 266 18.59 -9.96 -2.71
CA ARG A 266 19.73 -10.20 -3.60
C ARG A 266 19.57 -11.47 -4.42
N GLN A 267 19.08 -12.56 -3.81
CA GLN A 267 18.89 -13.83 -4.51
C GLN A 267 17.79 -13.73 -5.55
N VAL A 268 16.69 -13.04 -5.23
CA VAL A 268 15.62 -12.74 -6.18
C VAL A 268 16.16 -11.93 -7.36
N HIS A 269 16.94 -10.88 -7.08
CA HIS A 269 17.52 -10.01 -8.10
C HIS A 269 18.52 -10.74 -9.02
N ASP A 270 19.43 -11.53 -8.43
CA ASP A 270 20.39 -12.34 -9.17
C ASP A 270 19.67 -13.39 -10.03
N PHE A 271 18.57 -13.96 -9.54
CA PHE A 271 17.74 -14.87 -10.32
C PHE A 271 17.05 -14.17 -11.50
N PHE A 272 16.46 -12.99 -11.29
CA PHE A 272 15.85 -12.21 -12.36
C PHE A 272 16.84 -11.90 -13.49
N ARG A 273 18.05 -11.43 -13.15
CA ARG A 273 19.12 -11.16 -14.13
C ARG A 273 19.55 -12.42 -14.88
N TRP A 274 19.64 -13.56 -14.19
CA TRP A 274 19.95 -14.84 -14.82
C TRP A 274 18.85 -15.27 -15.81
N VAL A 275 17.57 -15.14 -15.45
CA VAL A 275 16.46 -15.44 -16.37
C VAL A 275 16.49 -14.51 -17.58
N ASP A 276 16.74 -13.20 -17.40
CA ASP A 276 16.86 -12.29 -18.55
C ASP A 276 17.97 -12.73 -19.51
N ALA A 277 19.15 -13.08 -18.99
CA ALA A 277 20.27 -13.52 -19.81
C ALA A 277 20.00 -14.82 -20.60
N HIS A 278 19.23 -15.76 -20.04
CA HIS A 278 19.07 -17.11 -20.59
C HIS A 278 17.66 -17.44 -21.09
N VAL A 279 16.73 -16.48 -21.13
CA VAL A 279 15.31 -16.71 -21.49
C VAL A 279 15.14 -17.48 -22.80
N GLU A 280 15.81 -17.09 -23.88
CA GLU A 280 15.66 -17.75 -25.19
C GLU A 280 16.30 -19.14 -25.21
N GLU A 281 17.44 -19.33 -24.53
CA GLU A 281 18.11 -20.62 -24.41
C GLU A 281 17.23 -21.63 -23.65
N ILE A 282 16.62 -21.20 -22.53
CA ILE A 282 15.71 -22.00 -21.72
C ILE A 282 14.49 -22.43 -22.54
N LEU A 283 13.87 -21.47 -23.24
CA LEU A 283 12.69 -21.74 -24.05
C LEU A 283 13.02 -22.64 -25.26
N ALA A 284 14.23 -22.59 -25.80
CA ALA A 284 14.63 -23.45 -26.92
C ALA A 284 14.94 -24.91 -26.51
N LEU A 285 15.00 -25.24 -25.22
CA LEU A 285 15.30 -26.61 -24.78
C LEU A 285 14.20 -27.58 -25.24
N PRO A 286 14.54 -28.69 -25.93
CA PRO A 286 13.55 -29.68 -26.38
C PRO A 286 12.72 -30.25 -25.23
N GLU A 287 13.36 -30.47 -24.07
CA GLU A 287 12.68 -30.94 -22.86
C GLU A 287 11.68 -29.92 -22.31
N TYR A 288 12.01 -28.63 -22.39
CA TYR A 288 11.09 -27.54 -22.00
C TYR A 288 9.87 -27.51 -22.90
N GLN A 289 10.04 -27.62 -24.22
CA GLN A 289 8.92 -27.64 -25.16
C GLN A 289 8.03 -28.86 -24.94
N ARG A 290 8.62 -30.05 -24.77
CA ARG A 290 7.86 -31.28 -24.47
C ARG A 290 7.04 -31.14 -23.19
N LEU A 291 7.66 -30.74 -22.08
CA LEU A 291 6.95 -30.58 -20.80
C LEU A 291 5.89 -29.49 -20.86
N LYS A 292 6.12 -28.40 -21.60
CA LYS A 292 5.13 -27.35 -21.81
C LYS A 292 3.94 -27.85 -22.62
N GLU A 293 4.15 -28.64 -23.67
CA GLU A 293 3.08 -29.25 -24.46
C GLU A 293 2.26 -30.24 -23.61
N GLU A 294 2.93 -31.11 -22.84
CA GLU A 294 2.30 -32.06 -21.92
C GLU A 294 1.45 -31.32 -20.86
N ASP A 295 2.02 -30.31 -20.19
CA ASP A 295 1.35 -29.58 -19.11
C ASP A 295 0.33 -28.53 -19.59
N SER A 296 0.34 -28.15 -20.87
CA SER A 296 -0.65 -27.20 -21.42
C SER A 296 -1.78 -27.90 -22.17
N ALA A 297 -1.78 -29.24 -22.22
CA ALA A 297 -2.83 -30.02 -22.88
C ALA A 297 -4.20 -29.89 -22.18
N PHE A 298 -4.22 -29.49 -20.90
CA PHE A 298 -5.42 -29.25 -20.12
C PHE A 298 -5.24 -28.03 -19.21
N GLU A 299 -6.24 -27.16 -19.12
CA GLU A 299 -6.24 -26.00 -18.22
C GLU A 299 -7.14 -26.29 -17.01
N PRO A 300 -6.59 -26.32 -15.76
CA PRO A 300 -7.39 -26.57 -14.57
C PRO A 300 -8.52 -25.55 -14.42
N SER A 301 -9.75 -26.04 -14.22
CA SER A 301 -10.89 -25.19 -13.94
C SER A 301 -11.74 -25.75 -12.80
N ALA A 302 -12.58 -24.92 -12.20
CA ALA A 302 -13.51 -25.39 -11.15
C ALA A 302 -14.64 -26.28 -11.70
N GLY A 303 -14.88 -26.23 -13.02
CA GLY A 303 -15.97 -26.95 -13.67
C GLY A 303 -15.57 -28.28 -14.30
N GLU A 304 -14.29 -28.45 -14.62
CA GLU A 304 -13.76 -29.65 -15.27
C GLU A 304 -12.59 -30.21 -14.47
N LEU A 305 -12.69 -31.50 -14.13
CA LEU A 305 -11.64 -32.22 -13.41
C LEU A 305 -10.54 -32.62 -14.37
N ASP A 306 -9.30 -32.46 -13.89
CA ASP A 306 -8.12 -32.84 -14.64
C ASP A 306 -8.10 -34.35 -14.94
N PRO A 307 -7.99 -34.77 -16.23
CA PRO A 307 -8.07 -36.18 -16.61
C PRO A 307 -7.08 -37.09 -15.88
N LEU A 308 -5.89 -36.61 -15.52
CA LEU A 308 -4.86 -37.47 -14.90
C LEU A 308 -5.03 -37.61 -13.37
N ILE A 309 -5.88 -36.80 -12.74
CA ILE A 309 -6.23 -36.94 -11.31
C ILE A 309 -7.69 -37.36 -11.09
N LEU A 310 -8.51 -37.32 -12.15
CA LEU A 310 -9.93 -37.66 -12.14
C LEU A 310 -10.24 -39.00 -11.43
N PRO A 311 -9.53 -40.13 -11.69
CA PRO A 311 -9.84 -41.40 -11.03
C PRO A 311 -9.72 -41.32 -9.49
N ALA A 312 -8.75 -40.57 -8.99
CA ALA A 312 -8.54 -40.38 -7.57
C ALA A 312 -9.64 -39.51 -6.95
N VAL A 313 -10.02 -38.42 -7.63
CA VAL A 313 -11.10 -37.52 -7.19
C VAL A 313 -12.44 -38.25 -7.14
N GLU A 314 -12.76 -39.05 -8.16
CA GLU A 314 -13.98 -39.86 -8.19
C GLU A 314 -14.00 -40.95 -7.10
N ALA A 315 -12.85 -41.56 -6.80
CA ALA A 315 -12.73 -42.50 -5.69
C ALA A 315 -12.93 -41.82 -4.33
N LEU A 316 -12.33 -40.64 -4.11
CA LEU A 316 -12.48 -39.87 -2.88
C LEU A 316 -13.93 -39.41 -2.65
N ASN A 317 -14.60 -38.92 -3.68
CA ASN A 317 -15.99 -38.45 -3.58
C ASN A 317 -17.02 -39.58 -3.35
N ARG A 318 -16.63 -40.85 -3.51
CA ARG A 318 -17.47 -42.00 -3.14
C ARG A 318 -17.46 -42.29 -1.64
N ILE A 319 -16.52 -41.71 -0.89
CA ILE A 319 -16.38 -41.93 0.55
C ILE A 319 -17.39 -41.05 1.30
N PRO A 320 -18.24 -41.61 2.19
CA PRO A 320 -19.19 -40.82 2.96
C PRO A 320 -18.52 -39.69 3.77
N GLY A 321 -19.03 -38.46 3.64
CA GLY A 321 -18.50 -37.28 4.33
C GLY A 321 -17.22 -36.72 3.71
N VAL A 322 -16.90 -37.09 2.46
CA VAL A 322 -15.78 -36.52 1.69
C VAL A 322 -16.32 -35.86 0.43
N SER A 323 -15.99 -34.58 0.24
CA SER A 323 -16.29 -33.84 -0.98
C SER A 323 -15.06 -33.03 -1.39
N THR A 324 -14.61 -33.21 -2.64
CA THR A 324 -13.50 -32.46 -3.21
C THR A 324 -13.97 -31.11 -3.72
N ARG A 325 -13.19 -30.07 -3.47
CA ARG A 325 -13.45 -28.70 -3.95
C ARG A 325 -12.72 -28.39 -5.25
N PHE A 326 -11.43 -28.73 -5.31
CA PHE A 326 -10.55 -28.39 -6.42
C PHE A 326 -9.37 -29.37 -6.45
N SER A 327 -8.87 -29.70 -7.63
CA SER A 327 -7.73 -30.59 -7.82
C SER A 327 -6.81 -30.09 -8.93
N CYS A 328 -5.51 -30.33 -8.80
CA CYS A 328 -4.51 -30.02 -9.80
C CYS A 328 -3.58 -31.23 -9.95
N GLN A 329 -3.28 -31.65 -11.19
CA GLN A 329 -2.37 -32.76 -11.43
C GLN A 329 -0.90 -32.44 -11.15
N GLY A 330 -0.55 -31.15 -10.99
CA GLY A 330 0.82 -30.67 -10.87
C GLY A 330 1.63 -30.80 -12.15
N VAL A 331 2.76 -30.11 -12.26
CA VAL A 331 3.65 -30.22 -13.45
C VAL A 331 4.16 -31.65 -13.66
N SER A 332 4.42 -32.00 -14.91
CA SER A 332 4.96 -33.32 -15.26
C SER A 332 6.46 -33.45 -14.99
N GLY A 333 7.18 -32.34 -14.80
CA GLY A 333 8.60 -32.36 -14.44
C GLY A 333 9.26 -30.98 -14.37
N LYS A 334 10.58 -30.99 -14.19
CA LYS A 334 11.44 -29.81 -14.21
C LYS A 334 12.53 -29.99 -15.27
N VAL A 335 12.93 -28.89 -15.90
CA VAL A 335 14.03 -28.83 -16.87
C VAL A 335 15.29 -28.36 -16.17
N ARG A 336 16.43 -28.98 -16.48
CA ARG A 336 17.72 -28.52 -15.97
C ARG A 336 18.40 -27.60 -16.98
N SER A 337 18.73 -26.37 -16.57
CA SER A 337 19.51 -25.43 -17.37
C SER A 337 20.60 -24.78 -16.52
N GLN A 338 21.86 -24.92 -16.97
CA GLN A 338 23.05 -24.34 -16.31
C GLN A 338 23.11 -24.56 -14.78
N GLY A 339 22.75 -25.77 -14.33
CA GLY A 339 22.80 -26.14 -12.92
C GLY A 339 21.57 -25.73 -12.10
N ARG A 340 20.57 -25.07 -12.69
CA ARG A 340 19.28 -24.77 -12.06
C ARG A 340 18.19 -25.71 -12.57
N GLU A 341 17.25 -26.05 -11.70
CA GLU A 341 16.02 -26.76 -12.07
C GLU A 341 14.89 -25.75 -12.20
N LEU A 342 14.17 -25.82 -13.33
CA LEU A 342 13.14 -24.88 -13.69
C LEU A 342 11.83 -25.60 -14.03
N LEU A 343 10.74 -25.05 -13.53
CA LEU A 343 9.38 -25.32 -13.97
C LEU A 343 9.13 -24.68 -15.33
N VAL A 344 8.40 -25.41 -16.18
CA VAL A 344 7.81 -24.84 -17.38
C VAL A 344 6.69 -23.86 -17.03
N VAL A 345 6.51 -22.84 -17.86
CA VAL A 345 5.35 -21.95 -17.79
C VAL A 345 4.13 -22.69 -18.33
N SER A 346 3.33 -23.24 -17.41
CA SER A 346 2.12 -24.02 -17.65
C SER A 346 1.04 -23.67 -16.62
N PRO A 347 -0.24 -24.01 -16.87
CA PRO A 347 -1.35 -23.66 -15.96
C PRO A 347 -1.42 -24.52 -14.69
N HIS A 348 -0.59 -25.56 -14.55
CA HIS A 348 -0.55 -26.42 -13.36
C HIS A 348 0.38 -25.87 -12.28
N ASP A 349 0.16 -26.24 -11.03
CA ASP A 349 1.03 -25.90 -9.91
C ASP A 349 2.28 -26.79 -9.85
N GLU A 350 3.32 -26.42 -9.10
CA GLU A 350 4.52 -27.26 -8.93
C GLU A 350 4.17 -28.65 -8.38
N TYR A 351 3.29 -28.68 -7.37
CA TYR A 351 2.86 -29.90 -6.71
C TYR A 351 1.41 -30.23 -7.07
N ALA A 352 1.15 -31.49 -7.37
CA ALA A 352 -0.20 -32.01 -7.49
C ALA A 352 -0.93 -31.94 -6.14
N TYR A 353 -2.25 -31.69 -6.15
CA TYR A 353 -3.05 -31.71 -4.93
C TYR A 353 -4.54 -31.97 -5.19
N VAL A 354 -5.22 -32.38 -4.12
CA VAL A 354 -6.68 -32.39 -4.01
C VAL A 354 -7.08 -31.66 -2.74
N SER A 355 -7.95 -30.66 -2.88
CA SER A 355 -8.53 -29.90 -1.78
C SER A 355 -9.96 -30.34 -1.51
N PHE A 356 -10.38 -30.28 -0.25
CA PHE A 356 -11.70 -30.75 0.18
C PHE A 356 -12.60 -29.59 0.59
N SER A 357 -13.85 -29.61 0.13
CA SER A 357 -14.95 -28.78 0.66
C SER A 357 -15.51 -29.40 1.93
N GLU A 358 -15.54 -30.74 1.99
CA GLU A 358 -15.95 -31.52 3.15
C GLU A 358 -14.97 -32.68 3.36
N LEU A 359 -14.48 -32.83 4.58
CA LEU A 359 -13.64 -33.96 4.98
C LEU A 359 -13.97 -34.32 6.43
N GLY A 360 -14.90 -35.25 6.60
CA GLY A 360 -15.39 -35.70 7.90
C GLY A 360 -14.28 -36.31 8.77
N GLN A 361 -14.45 -36.23 10.10
CA GLN A 361 -13.43 -36.71 11.04
C GLN A 361 -13.04 -38.19 10.85
N PRO A 362 -13.97 -39.13 10.59
CA PRO A 362 -13.61 -40.53 10.33
C PRO A 362 -12.65 -40.69 9.14
N ALA A 363 -12.92 -39.97 8.04
CA ALA A 363 -12.06 -39.97 6.86
C ALA A 363 -10.68 -39.37 7.16
N ARG A 364 -10.61 -38.29 7.97
CA ARG A 364 -9.34 -37.70 8.41
C ARG A 364 -8.50 -38.68 9.21
N ASP A 365 -9.11 -39.38 10.16
CA ASP A 365 -8.40 -40.34 11.02
C ASP A 365 -7.81 -41.49 10.18
N VAL A 366 -8.56 -41.97 9.19
CA VAL A 366 -8.09 -43.01 8.27
C VAL A 366 -6.98 -42.51 7.36
N ILE A 367 -7.09 -41.29 6.82
CA ILE A 367 -6.00 -40.67 6.06
C ILE A 367 -4.74 -40.62 6.92
N VAL A 368 -4.81 -40.11 8.15
CA VAL A 368 -3.64 -40.03 9.04
C VAL A 368 -3.03 -41.40 9.32
N ALA A 369 -3.87 -42.43 9.49
CA ALA A 369 -3.40 -43.80 9.70
C ALA A 369 -2.75 -44.44 8.46
N LEU A 370 -3.24 -44.13 7.26
CA LEU A 370 -2.76 -44.72 6.00
C LEU A 370 -1.58 -43.98 5.38
N LEU A 371 -1.47 -42.65 5.61
CA LEU A 371 -0.43 -41.79 5.02
C LEU A 371 1.00 -42.34 5.12
N PRO A 372 1.45 -42.99 6.22
CA PRO A 372 2.79 -43.57 6.29
C PRO A 372 3.09 -44.63 5.21
N SER A 373 2.06 -45.23 4.58
CA SER A 373 2.21 -46.18 3.48
C SER A 373 2.33 -45.52 2.10
N PHE A 374 2.07 -44.20 2.01
CA PHE A 374 1.99 -43.44 0.76
C PHE A 374 2.95 -42.25 0.81
N PRO A 375 4.26 -42.48 0.64
CA PRO A 375 5.29 -41.44 0.81
C PRO A 375 5.24 -40.34 -0.26
N GLY A 376 4.51 -40.54 -1.36
CA GLY A 376 4.22 -39.52 -2.37
C GLY A 376 3.16 -38.51 -1.93
N ILE A 377 2.45 -38.76 -0.82
CA ILE A 377 1.31 -37.96 -0.35
C ILE A 377 1.64 -37.32 1.01
N THR A 378 1.31 -36.04 1.16
CA THR A 378 1.31 -35.35 2.45
C THR A 378 0.02 -34.56 2.66
N ASN A 379 -0.38 -34.42 3.92
CA ASN A 379 -1.48 -33.54 4.34
C ASN A 379 -0.98 -32.20 4.89
N ALA A 380 0.32 -31.91 4.75
CA ALA A 380 0.89 -30.62 5.08
C ALA A 380 0.22 -29.54 4.22
N ARG A 381 -0.18 -28.43 4.86
CA ARG A 381 -0.75 -27.27 4.17
C ARG A 381 0.20 -26.78 3.07
N ILE A 382 -0.37 -26.23 2.00
CA ILE A 382 0.36 -25.49 0.98
C ILE A 382 0.71 -24.13 1.61
N PRO A 383 1.99 -23.80 1.83
CA PRO A 383 2.36 -22.50 2.36
C PRO A 383 1.97 -21.38 1.37
N GLY A 384 1.58 -20.21 1.87
CA GLY A 384 1.10 -19.08 1.05
C GLY A 384 -0.34 -19.19 0.53
N ASN A 385 -0.91 -20.39 0.36
CA ASN A 385 -2.27 -20.57 -0.18
C ASN A 385 -3.31 -20.73 0.94
N PHE A 386 -3.54 -19.65 1.69
CA PHE A 386 -4.41 -19.61 2.90
C PHE A 386 -5.89 -20.00 2.66
N ALA A 387 -6.32 -20.11 1.40
CA ALA A 387 -7.72 -20.35 1.04
C ALA A 387 -8.09 -21.83 0.88
N LEU A 388 -7.11 -22.73 0.81
CA LEU A 388 -7.32 -24.17 0.67
C LEU A 388 -7.31 -24.80 2.06
N GLY A 389 -8.45 -25.36 2.50
CA GLY A 389 -8.64 -25.94 3.83
C GLY A 389 -7.85 -27.24 4.04
N SER A 390 -8.55 -28.37 4.21
CA SER A 390 -7.90 -29.68 4.20
C SER A 390 -7.43 -30.01 2.78
N VAL A 391 -6.18 -30.47 2.64
CA VAL A 391 -5.56 -30.79 1.34
C VAL A 391 -4.72 -32.07 1.46
N LEU A 392 -4.69 -32.85 0.38
CA LEU A 392 -3.66 -33.87 0.13
C LEU A 392 -2.80 -33.38 -1.04
N ARG A 393 -1.48 -33.35 -0.88
CA ARG A 393 -0.56 -32.85 -1.91
C ARG A 393 0.63 -33.78 -2.12
N SER A 394 1.26 -33.62 -3.29
CA SER A 394 2.49 -34.28 -3.68
C SER A 394 3.67 -33.86 -2.80
N THR A 395 4.57 -34.80 -2.53
CA THR A 395 5.87 -34.54 -1.88
C THR A 395 6.98 -34.18 -2.89
N GLY A 396 6.66 -34.05 -4.18
CA GLY A 396 7.56 -33.63 -5.26
C GLY A 396 7.52 -34.52 -6.49
N ASP A 397 7.00 -35.75 -6.38
CA ASP A 397 6.77 -36.65 -7.52
C ASP A 397 5.27 -36.70 -7.84
N ASN A 398 4.84 -35.86 -8.78
CA ASN A 398 3.44 -35.72 -9.15
C ASN A 398 2.89 -36.97 -9.83
N LEU A 399 3.70 -37.72 -10.58
CA LEU A 399 3.26 -38.96 -11.23
C LEU A 399 2.99 -40.05 -10.18
N ARG A 400 3.91 -40.20 -9.23
CA ARG A 400 3.74 -41.12 -8.11
C ARG A 400 2.56 -40.71 -7.22
N PHE A 401 2.42 -39.43 -6.92
CA PHE A 401 1.28 -38.90 -6.16
C PHE A 401 -0.06 -39.29 -6.81
N ARG A 402 -0.21 -39.12 -8.13
CA ARG A 402 -1.45 -39.48 -8.84
C ARG A 402 -1.79 -40.96 -8.68
N GLN A 403 -0.78 -41.84 -8.76
CA GLN A 403 -0.94 -43.28 -8.58
C GLN A 403 -1.30 -43.66 -7.13
N GLU A 404 -0.51 -43.17 -6.17
CA GLU A 404 -0.71 -43.46 -4.75
C GLU A 404 -2.03 -42.89 -4.23
N LEU A 405 -2.51 -41.76 -4.77
CA LEU A 405 -3.76 -41.15 -4.34
C LEU A 405 -4.98 -41.98 -4.73
N VAL A 406 -4.94 -42.64 -5.91
CA VAL A 406 -5.97 -43.61 -6.31
C VAL A 406 -5.99 -44.77 -5.31
N GLU A 407 -4.83 -45.37 -5.02
CA GLU A 407 -4.73 -46.50 -4.11
C GLU A 407 -5.15 -46.13 -2.67
N LEU A 408 -4.76 -44.94 -2.19
CA LEU A 408 -5.22 -44.41 -0.89
C LEU A 408 -6.75 -44.31 -0.86
N ALA A 409 -7.36 -43.70 -1.88
CA ALA A 409 -8.80 -43.54 -1.96
C ALA A 409 -9.54 -44.88 -1.99
N GLU A 410 -9.02 -45.87 -2.72
CA GLU A 410 -9.57 -47.23 -2.77
C GLU A 410 -9.46 -47.96 -1.43
N ARG A 411 -8.32 -47.86 -0.73
CA ARG A 411 -8.16 -48.44 0.62
C ARG A 411 -9.07 -47.78 1.64
N MET A 412 -9.24 -46.47 1.55
CA MET A 412 -10.20 -45.75 2.39
C MET A 412 -11.62 -46.25 2.14
N LEU A 413 -12.03 -46.33 0.87
CA LEU A 413 -13.36 -46.80 0.47
C LEU A 413 -13.63 -48.23 0.95
N ALA A 414 -12.63 -49.13 0.86
CA ALA A 414 -12.73 -50.49 1.38
C ALA A 414 -12.85 -50.56 2.92
N SER A 415 -12.43 -49.52 3.64
CA SER A 415 -12.50 -49.47 5.11
C SER A 415 -13.78 -48.83 5.65
N VAL A 416 -14.62 -48.22 4.79
CA VAL A 416 -15.82 -47.46 5.18
C VAL A 416 -16.80 -48.30 6.02
N ASP A 417 -16.95 -49.58 5.70
CA ASP A 417 -17.84 -50.48 6.44
C ASP A 417 -17.42 -50.68 7.91
N CYS A 418 -16.14 -50.45 8.25
CA CYS A 418 -15.63 -50.53 9.61
C CYS A 418 -15.77 -49.22 10.41
N TRP A 419 -16.14 -48.10 9.75
CA TRP A 419 -16.20 -46.78 10.39
C TRP A 419 -17.47 -46.62 11.24
N SER A 420 -18.52 -47.39 10.95
CA SER A 420 -19.80 -47.35 11.66
C SER A 420 -19.81 -48.14 12.98
N THR A 421 -18.74 -48.84 13.33
CA THR A 421 -18.61 -49.65 14.55
C THR A 421 -17.65 -49.02 15.57
N ARG A 422 -18.09 -47.96 16.26
CA ARG A 422 -17.60 -47.68 17.62
C ARG A 422 -18.79 -47.63 18.58
N PRO A 423 -18.84 -48.48 19.63
CA PRO A 423 -19.89 -48.42 20.63
C PRO A 423 -19.74 -47.15 21.46
N GLY A 424 -20.83 -46.41 21.62
CA GLY A 424 -20.97 -45.50 22.73
C GLY A 424 -21.13 -46.29 24.03
N GLU A 425 -20.47 -45.83 25.10
CA GLU A 425 -21.03 -45.60 26.44
C GLU A 425 -19.93 -45.42 27.48
N SER A 426 -20.07 -44.34 28.26
CA SER A 426 -20.00 -44.32 29.73
C SER A 426 -18.78 -44.92 30.44
N GLY A 427 -17.96 -44.07 31.05
CA GLY A 427 -16.94 -44.52 31.99
C GLY A 427 -16.17 -43.38 32.66
N SER A 428 -16.75 -42.87 33.74
CA SER A 428 -16.08 -42.08 34.78
C SER A 428 -14.65 -42.54 35.09
N HIS A 429 -13.68 -41.61 35.15
CA HIS A 429 -12.44 -41.82 35.90
C HIS A 429 -11.91 -40.52 36.53
N PRO A 430 -11.13 -40.62 37.63
CA PRO A 430 -11.24 -39.76 38.79
C PRO A 430 -10.11 -38.73 38.87
N GLN A 431 -10.32 -37.73 39.73
CA GLN A 431 -9.27 -36.83 40.21
C GLN A 431 -8.13 -37.65 40.86
N GLY A 432 -6.97 -37.64 40.22
CA GLY A 432 -5.71 -38.13 40.77
C GLY A 432 -4.65 -37.03 40.61
N SER A 433 -4.31 -36.39 41.74
CA SER A 433 -3.21 -35.45 41.88
C SER A 433 -1.89 -36.14 41.55
N ALA A 434 -1.19 -35.67 40.52
CA ALA A 434 0.21 -35.96 40.28
C ALA A 434 0.92 -34.64 39.93
N THR A 435 1.57 -34.08 40.94
CA THR A 435 2.55 -33.00 40.84
C THR A 435 3.71 -33.48 39.97
N VAL A 436 3.71 -33.07 38.70
CA VAL A 436 4.90 -33.11 37.85
C VAL A 436 5.67 -31.83 38.11
N ALA A 437 6.84 -31.97 38.72
CA ALA A 437 7.81 -30.90 38.89
C ALA A 437 8.27 -30.42 37.50
N VAL A 438 7.84 -29.23 37.13
CA VAL A 438 8.38 -28.47 35.99
C VAL A 438 9.68 -27.84 36.46
N GLY A 439 10.81 -28.30 35.92
CA GLY A 439 12.09 -27.61 36.04
C GLY A 439 12.04 -26.25 35.34
N PRO A 440 12.97 -25.32 35.63
CA PRO A 440 12.93 -23.98 35.07
C PRO A 440 13.27 -24.06 33.57
N GLU A 441 12.25 -24.01 32.72
CA GLU A 441 12.45 -23.65 31.33
C GLU A 441 12.72 -22.15 31.26
N ASP A 442 13.95 -21.80 30.84
CA ASP A 442 14.37 -20.44 30.54
C ASP A 442 13.52 -19.89 29.37
N GLY A 443 12.44 -19.18 29.71
CA GLY A 443 11.67 -18.39 28.75
C GLY A 443 12.49 -17.23 28.18
N PRO A 444 12.05 -16.63 27.06
CA PRO A 444 12.75 -15.53 26.42
C PRO A 444 12.98 -14.38 27.41
N ALA A 445 14.24 -13.97 27.55
CA ALA A 445 14.70 -13.00 28.54
C ALA A 445 13.85 -11.71 28.52
N LEU A 446 13.10 -11.46 29.60
CA LEU A 446 12.30 -10.25 29.80
C LEU A 446 13.21 -9.01 29.71
N GLY A 447 13.06 -8.20 28.66
CA GLY A 447 13.89 -7.02 28.42
C GLY A 447 15.34 -7.34 28.00
N ALA A 448 15.62 -8.57 27.56
CA ALA A 448 16.94 -9.07 27.20
C ALA A 448 18.04 -8.93 28.28
N ILE A 449 17.62 -8.92 29.55
CA ILE A 449 18.52 -9.10 30.70
C ILE A 449 18.38 -10.56 31.17
N PRO A 450 19.48 -11.31 31.35
CA PRO A 450 19.42 -12.65 31.93
C PRO A 450 18.72 -12.65 33.30
N PRO A 451 17.81 -13.60 33.61
CA PRO A 451 17.07 -13.60 34.89
C PRO A 451 17.96 -13.55 36.13
N SER A 452 19.11 -14.24 36.11
CA SER A 452 20.11 -14.23 37.18
C SER A 452 20.76 -12.84 37.36
N ARG A 453 21.03 -12.14 36.27
CA ARG A 453 21.55 -10.76 36.29
C ARG A 453 20.50 -9.78 36.80
N LEU A 454 19.25 -9.94 36.36
CA LEU A 454 18.13 -9.12 36.81
C LEU A 454 17.90 -9.26 38.33
N ALA A 455 17.96 -10.49 38.85
CA ALA A 455 17.87 -10.77 40.28
C ALA A 455 19.07 -10.21 41.07
N TRP A 456 20.27 -10.21 40.51
CA TRP A 456 21.46 -9.61 41.11
C TRP A 456 21.37 -8.07 41.19
N LEU A 457 20.90 -7.41 40.13
CA LEU A 457 20.73 -5.95 40.08
C LEU A 457 19.73 -5.44 41.12
N CYS A 458 18.74 -6.25 41.49
CA CYS A 458 17.73 -5.88 42.48
C CYS A 458 18.06 -6.32 43.92
N GLN A 459 19.28 -6.76 44.20
CA GLN A 459 19.72 -7.03 45.58
C GLN A 459 19.83 -5.72 46.39
N PRO A 460 19.62 -5.75 47.71
CA PRO A 460 19.71 -4.55 48.57
C PRO A 460 21.00 -3.75 48.40
N GLU A 461 22.13 -4.42 48.16
CA GLU A 461 23.44 -3.79 48.00
C GLU A 461 23.62 -3.11 46.62
N GLN A 462 22.78 -3.45 45.64
CA GLN A 462 22.90 -3.01 44.25
C GLN A 462 21.72 -2.14 43.80
N ILE A 463 20.61 -2.13 44.54
CA ILE A 463 19.36 -1.52 44.10
C ILE A 463 19.49 0.00 43.90
N GLU A 464 20.16 0.72 44.80
CA GLU A 464 20.32 2.18 44.68
C GLU A 464 21.12 2.53 43.41
N ARG A 465 22.23 1.81 43.14
CA ARG A 465 23.03 1.97 41.92
C ARG A 465 22.23 1.59 40.66
N THR A 466 21.45 0.52 40.74
CA THR A 466 20.61 0.08 39.61
C THR A 466 19.53 1.11 39.28
N LEU A 467 18.85 1.64 40.30
CA LEU A 467 17.83 2.68 40.13
C LEU A 467 18.44 4.00 39.61
N HIS A 468 19.66 4.33 40.05
CA HIS A 468 20.43 5.44 39.50
C HIS A 468 20.63 5.31 37.98
N LEU A 469 21.12 4.16 37.52
CA LEU A 469 21.31 3.86 36.09
C LEU A 469 19.99 3.90 35.31
N LEU A 470 18.90 3.41 35.91
CA LEU A 470 17.55 3.48 35.36
C LEU A 470 17.05 4.91 35.18
N PHE A 471 17.42 5.82 36.08
CA PHE A 471 17.04 7.22 36.00
C PHE A 471 17.73 7.91 34.82
N TYR A 472 19.01 7.60 34.57
CA TYR A 472 19.71 8.03 33.37
C TYR A 472 19.10 7.43 32.09
N LEU A 473 18.79 6.13 32.10
CA LEU A 473 18.15 5.44 30.99
C LEU A 473 16.79 6.06 30.60
N ASN A 474 16.05 6.55 31.60
CA ASN A 474 14.75 7.17 31.40
C ASN A 474 14.82 8.50 30.62
N HIS A 475 15.85 9.31 30.85
CA HIS A 475 16.07 10.54 30.07
C HIS A 475 16.39 10.22 28.61
N TRP A 476 17.18 9.17 28.36
CA TRP A 476 17.41 8.66 27.00
C TRP A 476 16.14 8.14 26.32
N ALA A 477 15.27 7.42 27.04
CA ALA A 477 13.99 6.96 26.50
C ALA A 477 13.05 8.12 26.10
N LYS A 478 13.20 9.28 26.74
CA LYS A 478 12.45 10.50 26.46
C LYS A 478 13.07 11.40 25.40
N ALA A 479 14.35 11.24 25.07
CA ALA A 479 15.08 12.08 24.12
C ALA A 479 14.65 11.85 22.65
N ARG A 480 13.46 12.37 22.30
CA ARG A 480 12.79 12.18 21.00
C ARG A 480 13.63 12.59 19.79
N GLU A 481 14.56 13.52 19.98
CA GLU A 481 15.41 14.02 18.91
C GLU A 481 16.72 13.26 18.74
N ARG A 482 17.09 12.41 19.69
CA ARG A 482 18.35 11.66 19.66
C ARG A 482 18.20 10.21 19.22
N LEU A 483 17.12 9.54 19.62
CA LEU A 483 16.92 8.12 19.34
C LEU A 483 15.67 7.83 18.50
N PRO A 484 15.74 6.89 17.54
CA PRO A 484 14.57 6.36 16.85
C PRO A 484 13.50 5.82 17.82
N SER A 485 12.23 5.89 17.42
CA SER A 485 11.11 5.47 18.28
C SER A 485 11.22 4.02 18.77
N ALA A 486 11.65 3.10 17.90
CA ALA A 486 11.76 1.68 18.25
C ALA A 486 12.82 1.43 19.33
N ASP A 487 13.96 2.12 19.25
CA ASP A 487 15.01 1.99 20.26
C ASP A 487 14.56 2.56 21.61
N ARG A 488 13.82 3.69 21.60
CA ARG A 488 13.20 4.26 22.81
C ARG A 488 12.20 3.30 23.47
N GLN A 489 11.40 2.58 22.68
CA GLN A 489 10.53 1.52 23.20
C GLN A 489 11.31 0.35 23.79
N GLY A 490 12.42 -0.01 23.18
CA GLY A 490 13.40 -0.93 23.75
C GLY A 490 13.82 -0.51 25.17
N LEU A 491 14.20 0.76 25.34
CA LEU A 491 14.61 1.29 26.66
C LEU A 491 13.46 1.23 27.69
N TYR A 492 12.22 1.50 27.28
CA TYR A 492 11.05 1.33 28.17
C TYR A 492 10.82 -0.12 28.61
N ARG A 493 11.11 -1.09 27.74
CA ARG A 493 11.04 -2.53 28.09
C ARG A 493 12.09 -2.92 29.11
N VAL A 494 13.32 -2.41 28.98
CA VAL A 494 14.37 -2.57 30.00
C VAL A 494 13.92 -1.98 31.33
N LYS A 495 13.41 -0.73 31.31
CA LYS A 495 12.90 -0.06 32.51
C LYS A 495 11.79 -0.87 33.20
N ALA A 496 10.82 -1.36 32.44
CA ALA A 496 9.73 -2.18 32.97
C ALA A 496 10.21 -3.51 33.56
N ALA A 497 11.19 -4.17 32.95
CA ALA A 497 11.75 -5.43 33.44
C ALA A 497 12.43 -5.26 34.81
N VAL A 498 13.25 -4.22 34.98
CA VAL A 498 13.92 -3.97 36.26
C VAL A 498 12.95 -3.49 37.33
N VAL A 499 12.00 -2.61 37.00
CA VAL A 499 10.97 -2.18 37.97
C VAL A 499 10.09 -3.35 38.41
N ARG A 500 9.77 -4.29 37.52
CA ARG A 500 9.07 -5.54 37.87
C ARG A 500 9.85 -6.37 38.88
N GLN A 501 11.14 -6.59 38.63
CA GLN A 501 11.97 -7.39 39.54
C GLN A 501 12.16 -6.67 40.88
N ALA A 502 12.38 -5.35 40.86
CA ALA A 502 12.44 -4.55 42.07
C ALA A 502 11.14 -4.70 42.85
N LEU A 503 9.98 -4.44 42.26
CA LEU A 503 8.67 -4.59 42.92
C LEU A 503 8.51 -5.96 43.61
N ALA A 504 8.97 -7.06 42.99
CA ALA A 504 8.91 -8.40 43.56
C ALA A 504 9.75 -8.57 44.84
N VAL A 505 10.86 -7.83 44.98
CA VAL A 505 11.75 -7.81 46.16
C VAL A 505 11.35 -6.71 47.16
N SER A 506 10.33 -5.89 46.83
CA SER A 506 9.78 -4.80 47.65
C SER A 506 10.65 -3.55 47.98
N PRO A 507 11.73 -3.18 47.27
CA PRO A 507 12.40 -1.90 47.47
C PRO A 507 11.69 -0.73 46.77
N VAL A 508 10.72 -0.99 45.88
CA VAL A 508 10.00 0.05 45.11
C VAL A 508 8.51 -0.16 45.31
N SER A 509 7.75 0.93 45.51
CA SER A 509 6.30 0.87 45.74
C SER A 509 5.52 1.77 44.77
N PRO A 510 4.35 1.36 44.27
CA PRO A 510 3.51 2.21 43.44
C PRO A 510 2.78 3.24 44.31
N VAL A 511 2.90 4.52 43.96
CA VAL A 511 2.46 5.65 44.81
C VAL A 511 1.36 6.51 44.21
N SER A 512 1.29 6.66 42.88
CA SER A 512 0.23 7.47 42.26
C SER A 512 -0.10 7.05 40.83
N TYR A 513 -1.37 7.08 40.46
CA TYR A 513 -1.81 7.08 39.07
C TYR A 513 -1.84 8.51 38.55
N ILE A 514 -1.33 8.74 37.35
CA ILE A 514 -1.36 10.04 36.66
C ILE A 514 -2.28 9.88 35.46
N ASP A 515 -3.39 10.61 35.45
CA ASP A 515 -4.40 10.51 34.40
C ASP A 515 -3.95 11.28 33.15
N GLY A 516 -3.60 10.53 32.09
CA GLY A 516 -3.18 11.08 30.80
C GLY A 516 -4.34 11.43 29.87
N SER A 517 -5.57 11.05 30.22
CA SER A 517 -6.76 11.24 29.38
C SER A 517 -7.08 12.70 28.98
N PRO A 518 -6.69 13.75 29.74
CA PRO A 518 -6.83 15.14 29.30
C PRO A 518 -5.93 15.53 28.11
N GLY A 519 -4.83 14.82 27.86
CA GLY A 519 -3.92 15.05 26.73
C GLY A 519 -4.38 14.43 25.41
N PHE A 520 -5.18 13.36 25.47
CA PHE A 520 -5.73 12.62 24.33
C PHE A 520 -6.58 13.51 23.41
N ALA A 521 -7.35 14.43 23.98
CA ALA A 521 -8.28 15.27 23.22
C ALA A 521 -7.63 16.45 22.48
N ARG A 522 -6.34 16.76 22.67
CA ARG A 522 -5.74 18.02 22.18
C ARG A 522 -5.03 17.89 20.82
N GLY A 523 -4.57 16.70 20.43
CA GLY A 523 -3.91 16.43 19.14
C GLY A 523 -4.87 16.00 18.01
N PHE A 524 -5.98 15.38 18.39
CA PHE A 524 -6.92 14.70 17.48
C PHE A 524 -7.70 15.64 16.53
N PHE A 525 -7.92 16.91 16.93
CA PHE A 525 -8.85 17.80 16.22
C PHE A 525 -8.21 18.73 15.18
N LEU A 526 -6.87 18.89 15.18
CA LEU A 526 -6.19 19.88 14.34
C LEU A 526 -5.82 19.34 12.95
N ASN A 527 -5.47 18.06 12.86
CA ASN A 527 -5.05 17.41 11.61
C ASN A 527 -6.23 16.96 10.76
N LEU A 528 -7.31 16.48 11.40
CA LEU A 528 -8.54 16.10 10.72
C LEU A 528 -9.20 17.25 9.95
N PHE A 529 -9.12 18.48 10.50
CA PHE A 529 -9.65 19.68 9.86
C PHE A 529 -8.87 20.07 8.60
N ALA A 530 -7.54 19.93 8.63
CA ALA A 530 -6.67 20.33 7.52
C ALA A 530 -6.83 19.41 6.30
N ARG A 531 -7.13 18.13 6.52
CA ARG A 531 -7.17 17.11 5.46
C ARG A 531 -8.50 17.06 4.70
N ILE A 532 -9.63 17.30 5.35
CA ILE A 532 -10.94 17.37 4.67
C ILE A 532 -11.02 18.61 3.75
N MET A 533 -10.29 19.69 4.07
CA MET A 533 -10.39 20.97 3.37
C MET A 533 -9.13 21.37 2.57
N GLY A 534 -8.08 20.55 2.62
CA GLY A 534 -6.80 20.80 1.93
C GLY A 534 -6.06 22.07 2.37
N ARG A 535 -6.35 22.63 3.56
CA ARG A 535 -5.66 23.81 4.13
C ARG A 535 -5.90 23.96 5.64
N GLN A 536 -4.95 24.57 6.36
CA GLN A 536 -5.11 24.90 7.79
C GLN A 536 -6.05 26.11 8.04
N ALA A 537 -6.76 26.11 9.18
CA ALA A 537 -7.72 27.15 9.53
C ALA A 537 -7.02 28.45 9.99
N THR A 538 -7.17 29.53 9.22
CA THR A 538 -6.51 30.82 9.53
C THR A 538 -7.47 31.92 9.99
N SER A 539 -8.80 31.75 9.89
CA SER A 539 -9.75 32.73 10.44
C SER A 539 -11.19 32.20 10.61
N ARG A 540 -11.96 32.84 11.51
CA ARG A 540 -13.36 32.49 11.85
C ARG A 540 -14.36 32.59 10.69
N ALA A 541 -14.01 33.23 9.57
CA ALA A 541 -14.86 33.33 8.38
C ALA A 541 -14.74 32.13 7.43
N ASP A 542 -13.69 31.31 7.58
CA ASP A 542 -13.44 30.11 6.77
C ASP A 542 -14.36 28.92 7.17
N ILE A 543 -15.17 29.09 8.23
CA ILE A 543 -16.05 28.08 8.82
C ILE A 543 -17.47 28.10 8.21
N GLU A 544 -17.88 29.19 7.54
CA GLU A 544 -19.29 29.44 7.20
C GLU A 544 -19.77 28.91 5.82
N VAL A 545 -19.06 27.96 5.17
CA VAL A 545 -19.33 27.58 3.75
C VAL A 545 -19.63 26.10 3.49
N LEU A 546 -19.27 25.15 4.36
CA LEU A 546 -19.96 23.84 4.29
C LEU A 546 -21.21 23.89 5.17
N ASP A 547 -22.15 22.97 4.99
CA ASP A 547 -22.94 22.50 6.14
C ASP A 547 -22.02 21.66 7.05
N VAL A 548 -20.95 22.35 7.47
CA VAL A 548 -19.89 21.90 8.34
C VAL A 548 -20.56 21.53 9.63
N GLU A 549 -21.49 22.36 10.13
CA GLU A 549 -22.21 22.10 11.37
C GLU A 549 -22.95 20.77 11.33
N GLY A 550 -23.69 20.42 10.27
CA GLY A 550 -24.37 19.13 10.19
C GLY A 550 -23.40 17.93 10.12
N THR A 551 -22.38 18.01 9.27
CA THR A 551 -21.40 16.93 9.08
C THR A 551 -20.47 16.79 10.30
N LYS A 552 -20.06 17.92 10.88
CA LYS A 552 -19.26 18.01 12.10
C LYS A 552 -20.09 17.60 13.30
N ALA A 553 -21.36 18.01 13.43
CA ALA A 553 -22.23 17.55 14.52
C ALA A 553 -22.42 16.05 14.43
N PHE A 554 -22.65 15.50 13.24
CA PHE A 554 -22.75 14.06 13.03
C PHE A 554 -21.45 13.32 13.39
N LEU A 555 -20.30 13.74 12.83
CA LEU A 555 -19.00 13.11 13.14
C LEU A 555 -18.58 13.32 14.60
N GLN A 556 -18.88 14.48 15.20
CA GLN A 556 -18.60 14.79 16.59
C GLN A 556 -19.53 14.05 17.54
N GLU A 557 -20.81 13.90 17.22
CA GLU A 557 -21.77 13.12 18.00
C GLU A 557 -21.39 11.64 17.97
N HIS A 558 -21.05 11.12 16.79
CA HIS A 558 -20.64 9.73 16.64
C HIS A 558 -19.30 9.45 17.34
N LEU A 559 -18.28 10.30 17.12
CA LEU A 559 -17.00 10.17 17.80
C LEU A 559 -17.12 10.40 19.31
N ALA A 560 -17.94 11.35 19.77
CA ALA A 560 -18.19 11.57 21.20
C ALA A 560 -18.94 10.38 21.82
N THR A 561 -19.83 9.72 21.07
CA THR A 561 -20.51 8.49 21.49
C THR A 561 -19.51 7.36 21.63
N LEU A 562 -18.63 7.15 20.65
CA LEU A 562 -17.55 6.16 20.70
C LEU A 562 -16.59 6.42 21.86
N ILE A 563 -16.20 7.68 22.08
CA ILE A 563 -15.34 8.07 23.21
C ILE A 563 -16.07 7.90 24.54
N ALA A 564 -17.34 8.26 24.64
CA ALA A 564 -18.14 8.09 25.86
C ALA A 564 -18.35 6.60 26.18
N GLN A 565 -18.56 5.78 25.16
CA GLN A 565 -18.68 4.33 25.26
C GLN A 565 -17.34 3.69 25.65
N ALA A 566 -16.22 4.09 25.03
CA ALA A 566 -14.88 3.64 25.42
C ALA A 566 -14.52 4.06 26.85
N ARG A 567 -14.92 5.27 27.27
CA ARG A 567 -14.71 5.76 28.64
C ARG A 567 -15.58 5.01 29.67
N SER A 568 -16.83 4.69 29.34
CA SER A 568 -17.74 3.99 30.24
C SER A 568 -17.40 2.50 30.34
N THR A 569 -17.04 1.87 29.22
CA THR A 569 -16.69 0.45 29.15
C THR A 569 -15.22 0.16 29.46
N ARG A 570 -14.36 1.19 29.42
CA ARG A 570 -12.90 1.10 29.59
C ARG A 570 -12.23 0.15 28.58
N GLN A 571 -12.84 -0.03 27.41
CA GLN A 571 -12.32 -0.82 26.30
C GLN A 571 -11.82 0.12 25.18
N PRO A 572 -10.82 -0.31 24.37
CA PRO A 572 -10.38 0.45 23.21
C PRO A 572 -11.52 0.59 22.19
N ILE A 573 -11.53 1.68 21.42
CA ILE A 573 -12.53 1.88 20.35
C ILE A 573 -12.24 0.83 19.26
N PRO A 574 -13.22 -0.01 18.86
CA PRO A 574 -13.02 -1.01 17.81
C PRO A 574 -12.58 -0.39 16.48
N GLU A 575 -11.63 -1.04 15.81
CA GLU A 575 -11.08 -0.61 14.51
C GLU A 575 -12.17 -0.40 13.45
N SER A 576 -13.16 -1.30 13.40
CA SER A 576 -14.30 -1.20 12.48
C SER A 576 -15.13 0.06 12.68
N GLU A 577 -15.19 0.59 13.91
CA GLU A 577 -15.96 1.79 14.24
C GLU A 577 -15.18 3.08 13.93
N LEU A 578 -13.84 3.05 14.04
CA LEU A 578 -12.97 4.15 13.58
C LEU A 578 -12.89 4.20 12.05
N ALA A 579 -12.82 3.04 11.39
CA ALA A 579 -12.84 2.93 9.94
C ALA A 579 -14.18 3.39 9.33
N ALA A 580 -15.30 3.19 10.03
CA ALA A 580 -16.61 3.67 9.62
C ALA A 580 -16.73 5.21 9.61
N LEU A 581 -15.81 5.92 10.29
CA LEU A 581 -15.70 7.39 10.23
C LEU A 581 -14.85 7.89 9.05
N CYS A 582 -14.31 6.98 8.22
CA CYS A 582 -13.40 7.27 7.10
C CYS A 582 -12.14 8.05 7.50
N LEU A 583 -11.60 7.81 8.71
CA LEU A 583 -10.39 8.45 9.21
C LEU A 583 -9.18 7.51 9.02
N GLU A 584 -8.08 8.00 8.44
CA GLU A 584 -6.83 7.23 8.40
C GLU A 584 -6.04 7.37 9.72
N PRO A 585 -5.20 6.39 10.09
CA PRO A 585 -4.38 6.50 11.30
C PRO A 585 -3.46 7.72 11.30
N GLY A 586 -2.90 8.08 10.15
CA GLY A 586 -2.08 9.29 10.00
C GLY A 586 -2.84 10.60 10.24
N ASP A 587 -4.18 10.57 10.27
CA ASP A 587 -5.02 11.72 10.60
C ASP A 587 -5.22 11.92 12.09
N LEU A 588 -5.19 10.81 12.83
CA LEU A 588 -5.42 10.79 14.27
C LEU A 588 -4.10 10.80 15.04
N LEU A 589 -3.06 10.26 14.44
CA LEU A 589 -1.73 10.08 15.00
C LEU A 589 -0.75 10.80 14.06
N ASP A 590 0.12 11.67 14.60
CA ASP A 590 1.11 12.46 13.84
C ASP A 590 2.26 11.58 13.30
N ILE A 591 1.91 10.55 12.52
CA ILE A 591 2.81 9.48 12.07
C ILE A 591 3.57 9.89 10.81
N HIS A 592 2.98 10.79 10.00
CA HIS A 592 3.47 11.14 8.66
C HIS A 592 4.87 11.79 8.67
N TRP A 593 5.31 12.36 9.79
CA TRP A 593 6.63 12.99 9.93
C TRP A 593 7.71 12.13 10.58
N ILE A 594 7.35 11.12 11.37
CA ILE A 594 8.32 10.47 12.29
C ILE A 594 9.08 9.31 11.60
N ARG A 595 8.56 8.77 10.49
CA ARG A 595 9.08 7.51 9.91
C ARG A 595 9.24 7.46 8.38
N ASN A 596 9.00 8.54 7.64
CA ASN A 596 8.95 8.52 6.16
C ASN A 596 8.06 7.38 5.61
N ARG A 597 6.99 7.01 6.33
CA ARG A 597 5.96 6.07 5.87
C ARG A 597 4.76 6.87 5.39
N LEU A 598 4.39 6.72 4.13
CA LEU A 598 3.19 7.33 3.58
C LEU A 598 1.96 6.56 4.10
N SER A 599 1.38 7.04 5.20
CA SER A 599 0.09 6.61 5.78
C SER A 599 -0.04 5.11 6.15
N PRO A 600 0.40 4.68 7.35
CA PRO A 600 0.17 3.29 7.79
C PRO A 600 -1.33 3.00 7.94
N GLY A 601 -1.74 1.77 7.66
CA GLY A 601 -3.08 1.25 7.99
C GLY A 601 -3.27 1.02 9.49
N TRP A 602 -4.52 0.89 9.96
CA TRP A 602 -4.83 0.69 11.40
C TRP A 602 -4.15 -0.56 11.99
N SER A 603 -4.02 -1.62 11.18
CA SER A 603 -3.32 -2.87 11.52
C SER A 603 -1.79 -2.78 11.50
N GLU A 604 -1.24 -1.71 10.93
CA GLU A 604 0.21 -1.50 10.77
C GLU A 604 0.79 -0.59 11.85
N LEU A 605 -0.07 -0.10 12.74
CA LEU A 605 0.33 0.71 13.88
C LEU A 605 1.12 -0.14 14.87
N ASP A 606 2.28 0.36 15.25
CA ASP A 606 3.06 -0.31 16.28
C ASP A 606 2.53 -0.05 17.69
N GLU A 607 3.14 -0.70 18.68
CA GLU A 607 2.75 -0.57 20.09
C GLU A 607 2.80 0.89 20.58
N SER A 608 3.64 1.76 20.00
CA SER A 608 3.74 3.17 20.38
C SER A 608 2.68 4.06 19.73
N GLU A 609 2.21 3.68 18.54
CA GLU A 609 1.16 4.37 17.78
C GLU A 609 -0.23 3.95 18.29
N THR A 610 -0.43 2.66 18.56
CA THR A 610 -1.65 2.13 19.17
C THR A 610 -1.89 2.68 20.58
N VAL A 611 -0.83 2.90 21.36
CA VAL A 611 -0.90 3.57 22.67
C VAL A 611 -1.45 5.00 22.58
N GLN A 612 -1.27 5.70 21.46
CA GLN A 612 -1.84 7.04 21.29
C GLN A 612 -3.36 7.04 21.02
N LEU A 613 -3.92 5.88 20.65
CA LEU A 613 -5.37 5.66 20.48
C LEU A 613 -6.05 5.17 21.77
N ASP A 614 -5.25 4.81 22.77
CA ASP A 614 -5.74 4.41 24.09
C ASP A 614 -5.94 5.66 24.96
N PRO A 615 -7.16 5.91 25.47
CA PRO A 615 -7.42 7.04 26.37
C PRO A 615 -6.59 6.98 27.67
N GLU A 616 -6.06 5.80 28.03
CA GLU A 616 -5.15 5.60 29.16
C GLU A 616 -3.70 5.33 28.72
N GLY A 617 -3.40 5.39 27.42
CA GLY A 617 -2.07 5.12 26.89
C GLY A 617 -1.02 6.17 27.25
N LEU A 618 -1.47 7.41 27.54
CA LEU A 618 -0.65 8.47 28.11
C LEU A 618 -0.66 8.49 29.64
N SER A 619 -1.50 7.67 30.28
CA SER A 619 -1.56 7.59 31.73
C SER A 619 -0.31 6.87 32.25
N LEU A 620 0.10 7.23 33.46
CA LEU A 620 1.32 6.71 34.09
C LEU A 620 1.01 6.18 35.49
N ILE A 621 1.83 5.24 35.98
CA ILE A 621 1.90 4.92 37.40
C ILE A 621 3.29 5.31 37.90
N ALA A 622 3.32 6.13 38.95
CA ALA A 622 4.55 6.50 39.64
C ALA A 622 4.93 5.41 40.66
N PHE A 623 6.23 5.13 40.70
CA PHE A 623 6.88 4.17 41.57
C PHE A 623 7.94 4.91 42.38
N GLU A 624 7.88 4.79 43.69
CA GLU A 624 8.77 5.46 44.64
C GLU A 624 9.72 4.46 45.30
N HIS A 625 10.98 4.88 45.40
CA HIS A 625 12.01 4.25 46.22
C HIS A 625 12.57 5.28 47.20
N VAL A 626 12.60 4.93 48.49
CA VAL A 626 13.25 5.73 49.54
C VAL A 626 14.35 4.87 50.14
N GLY A 627 15.59 5.22 49.85
CA GLY A 627 16.81 4.56 50.32
C GLY A 627 17.54 5.37 51.38
N ALA A 628 18.72 4.87 51.80
CA ALA A 628 19.55 5.58 52.78
C ALA A 628 20.33 6.72 52.13
N THR A 629 20.66 6.59 50.84
CA THR A 629 21.44 7.59 50.10
C THR A 629 20.70 8.17 48.91
N ALA A 630 19.50 7.67 48.61
CA ALA A 630 18.80 7.98 47.38
C ALA A 630 17.28 8.08 47.55
N HIS A 631 16.66 8.96 46.75
CA HIS A 631 15.21 9.04 46.61
C HIS A 631 14.86 9.07 45.13
N TYR A 632 14.02 8.14 44.66
CA TYR A 632 13.63 8.09 43.26
C TYR A 632 12.14 7.95 43.08
N ILE A 633 11.61 8.71 42.12
CA ILE A 633 10.26 8.60 41.59
C ILE A 633 10.37 8.36 40.08
N PHE A 634 9.94 7.19 39.64
CA PHE A 634 9.90 6.82 38.23
C PHE A 634 8.46 6.59 37.78
N HIS A 635 8.16 6.90 36.53
CA HIS A 635 6.87 6.65 35.91
C HIS A 635 6.95 5.50 34.91
N LEU A 636 6.01 4.58 34.97
CA LEU A 636 5.79 3.59 33.91
C LEU A 636 4.48 3.91 33.17
N PRO A 637 4.42 3.65 31.84
CA PRO A 637 3.15 3.63 31.11
C PRO A 637 2.12 2.77 31.83
N PHE A 638 0.89 3.27 31.95
CA PHE A 638 -0.16 2.63 32.74
C PHE A 638 -0.37 1.17 32.33
N ARG A 639 -0.40 0.86 31.02
CA ARG A 639 -0.55 -0.52 30.52
C ARG A 639 0.60 -1.45 30.88
N ALA A 640 1.82 -0.93 30.94
CA ALA A 640 2.96 -1.70 31.42
C ALA A 640 2.83 -1.96 32.93
N ALA A 641 2.51 -0.93 33.71
CA ALA A 641 2.37 -1.03 35.16
C ALA A 641 1.17 -1.88 35.61
N GLU A 642 0.05 -1.85 34.88
CA GLU A 642 -1.15 -2.65 35.15
C GLU A 642 -0.85 -4.15 35.08
N ARG A 643 0.02 -4.58 34.17
CA ARG A 643 0.48 -5.99 34.08
C ARG A 643 1.35 -6.40 35.28
N LEU A 644 1.92 -5.45 36.01
CA LEU A 644 2.83 -5.69 37.15
C LEU A 644 2.11 -5.65 38.50
N LEU A 645 0.97 -4.97 38.57
CA LEU A 645 0.29 -4.67 39.83
C LEU A 645 -0.98 -5.53 40.01
N PRO A 646 -1.27 -5.99 41.25
CA PRO A 646 -2.54 -6.62 41.54
C PRO A 646 -3.72 -5.68 41.23
N GLN A 647 -4.77 -6.21 40.60
CA GLN A 647 -5.97 -5.46 40.19
C GLN A 647 -6.61 -4.60 41.30
N PRO A 648 -6.68 -5.01 42.58
CA PRO A 648 -7.17 -4.15 43.66
C PRO A 648 -6.31 -2.90 43.86
N ARG A 649 -4.98 -3.03 43.73
CA ARG A 649 -4.03 -1.92 43.89
C ARG A 649 -4.13 -0.94 42.72
N VAL A 650 -4.31 -1.44 41.50
CA VAL A 650 -4.56 -0.59 40.31
C VAL A 650 -5.83 0.23 40.50
N ARG A 651 -6.92 -0.39 40.99
CA ARG A 651 -8.19 0.31 41.28
C ARG A 651 -8.06 1.39 42.35
N ASP A 652 -7.33 1.09 43.43
CA ASP A 652 -7.04 2.05 44.51
C ASP A 652 -6.29 3.28 43.96
N LEU A 653 -5.21 3.06 43.20
CA LEU A 653 -4.43 4.13 42.57
C LEU A 653 -5.27 4.96 41.59
N LYS A 654 -6.10 4.33 40.74
CA LYS A 654 -7.00 5.04 39.80
C LYS A 654 -8.05 5.88 40.51
N SER A 655 -8.45 5.52 41.74
CA SER A 655 -9.43 6.29 42.52
C SER A 655 -8.88 7.61 43.07
N ARG A 656 -7.54 7.77 43.06
CA ARG A 656 -6.82 8.94 43.60
C ARG A 656 -5.73 9.39 42.62
N PRO A 657 -6.10 10.02 41.48
CA PRO A 657 -5.12 10.53 40.54
C PRO A 657 -4.21 11.57 41.23
N GLY A 658 -2.91 11.41 41.08
CA GLY A 658 -1.89 12.29 41.63
C GLY A 658 -1.19 13.11 40.54
N ASN A 659 -0.45 14.14 40.98
CA ASN A 659 0.33 15.02 40.12
C ASN A 659 1.85 14.77 40.27
N SER A 660 2.22 13.50 40.55
CA SER A 660 3.61 13.14 40.78
C SER A 660 4.49 13.50 39.59
N ARG A 661 5.72 13.92 39.87
CA ARG A 661 6.75 14.23 38.87
C ARG A 661 7.89 13.25 39.07
N GLU A 662 8.52 12.83 37.97
CA GLU A 662 9.75 12.04 38.10
C GLU A 662 10.84 12.92 38.71
N SER A 663 11.51 12.39 39.72
CA SER A 663 12.61 13.03 40.42
C SER A 663 13.58 11.96 40.90
N GLY A 664 14.87 12.28 40.91
CA GLY A 664 15.92 11.41 41.39
C GLY A 664 16.90 12.23 42.20
N GLU A 665 17.15 11.80 43.42
CA GLU A 665 18.14 12.38 44.32
C GLU A 665 19.13 11.27 44.70
N TYR A 666 20.42 11.55 44.59
CA TYR A 666 21.50 10.62 44.94
C TYR A 666 22.58 11.37 45.72
N PHE A 667 22.87 10.93 46.95
CA PHE A 667 23.76 11.62 47.90
C PHE A 667 23.42 13.11 48.11
N GLY A 668 22.13 13.46 48.14
CA GLY A 668 21.69 14.85 48.32
C GLY A 668 21.72 15.70 47.05
N GLY A 669 22.21 15.16 45.92
CA GLY A 669 22.23 15.83 44.62
C GLY A 669 21.03 15.43 43.77
N ILE A 670 20.34 16.41 43.19
CA ILE A 670 19.26 16.17 42.22
C ILE A 670 19.89 15.80 40.87
N ILE A 671 19.49 14.66 40.32
CA ILE A 671 19.93 14.23 39.00
C ILE A 671 19.20 15.05 37.92
N THR A 672 19.95 15.71 37.04
CA THR A 672 19.38 16.52 35.95
C THR A 672 19.29 15.75 34.63
N GLU A 673 18.50 16.28 33.69
CA GLU A 673 18.43 15.73 32.33
C GLU A 673 19.78 15.89 31.61
N GLU A 674 20.45 17.03 31.77
CA GLU A 674 21.75 17.29 31.17
C GLU A 674 22.79 16.28 31.64
N GLU A 675 22.90 16.07 32.95
CA GLU A 675 23.79 15.07 33.56
C GLU A 675 23.49 13.66 33.02
N SER A 676 22.21 13.30 32.95
CA SER A 676 21.76 11.99 32.45
C SER A 676 22.16 11.72 30.99
N LEU A 677 22.14 12.77 30.15
CA LEU A 677 22.46 12.67 28.72
C LEU A 677 23.97 12.76 28.43
N GLU A 678 24.79 13.15 29.40
CA GLU A 678 26.26 13.06 29.33
C GLU A 678 26.74 11.61 29.49
N HIS A 679 25.97 10.77 30.19
CA HIS A 679 26.25 9.33 30.32
C HIS A 679 25.84 8.56 29.05
N PRO A 680 26.78 7.87 28.36
CA PRO A 680 26.45 7.14 27.14
C PRO A 680 25.46 6.00 27.39
N VAL A 681 24.30 6.02 26.71
CA VAL A 681 23.25 5.00 26.85
C VAL A 681 23.74 3.57 26.64
N GLY A 682 24.72 3.36 25.75
CA GLY A 682 25.33 2.06 25.53
C GLY A 682 26.14 1.54 26.73
N GLU A 683 26.75 2.42 27.52
CA GLU A 683 27.47 2.04 28.74
C GLU A 683 26.50 1.70 29.87
N ILE A 684 25.41 2.48 30.01
CA ILE A 684 24.33 2.20 30.96
C ILE A 684 23.72 0.81 30.68
N LEU A 685 23.38 0.52 29.42
CA LEU A 685 22.83 -0.79 29.03
C LEU A 685 23.81 -1.95 29.25
N ARG A 686 25.11 -1.71 29.01
CA ARG A 686 26.16 -2.71 29.29
C ARG A 686 26.29 -2.98 30.78
N GLU A 687 26.24 -1.96 31.63
CA GLU A 687 26.29 -2.09 33.10
C GLU A 687 25.07 -2.85 33.63
N LEU A 688 23.89 -2.63 33.03
CA LEU A 688 22.67 -3.40 33.30
C LEU A 688 22.69 -4.83 32.72
N GLY A 689 23.68 -5.17 31.88
CA GLY A 689 23.78 -6.49 31.25
C GLY A 689 22.69 -6.75 30.21
N VAL A 690 22.26 -5.71 29.50
CA VAL A 690 21.25 -5.77 28.43
C VAL A 690 21.92 -6.14 27.10
N ASP A 691 21.33 -7.09 26.36
CA ASP A 691 21.66 -7.27 24.95
C ASP A 691 21.02 -6.14 24.12
N VAL A 692 21.84 -5.15 23.75
CA VAL A 692 21.42 -3.99 22.96
C VAL A 692 20.84 -4.38 21.60
N ALA A 693 21.38 -5.42 20.95
CA ALA A 693 20.91 -5.81 19.63
C ALA A 693 19.51 -6.44 19.67
N ALA A 694 19.17 -7.10 20.79
CA ALA A 694 17.86 -7.69 21.01
C ALA A 694 16.77 -6.65 21.34
N VAL A 695 17.16 -5.52 21.95
CA VAL A 695 16.21 -4.53 22.48
C VAL A 695 16.11 -3.27 21.62
N CYS A 696 17.20 -2.87 20.97
CA CYS A 696 17.31 -1.65 20.17
C CYS A 696 17.63 -2.04 18.72
N PRO A 697 16.62 -2.22 17.84
CA PRO A 697 16.81 -2.67 16.46
C PRO A 697 17.70 -1.75 15.63
N TYR A 698 17.77 -0.45 15.97
CA TYR A 698 18.67 0.51 15.31
C TYR A 698 20.01 0.67 16.04
N ARG A 699 20.30 -0.18 17.03
CA ARG A 699 21.56 -0.22 17.80
C ARG A 699 21.96 1.14 18.38
N LEU A 700 20.97 1.92 18.81
CA LEU A 700 21.14 3.26 19.38
C LEU A 700 21.77 4.26 18.40
N THR A 701 21.58 4.04 17.10
CA THR A 701 22.03 4.97 16.06
C THR A 701 21.32 6.31 16.25
N ASP A 702 22.08 7.40 16.18
CA ASP A 702 21.54 8.75 16.27
C ASP A 702 20.45 8.97 15.20
N LYS A 703 19.32 9.54 15.62
CA LYS A 703 18.15 9.74 14.77
C LYS A 703 18.47 10.60 13.54
N GLN A 704 19.31 11.63 13.65
CA GLN A 704 19.70 12.45 12.49
C GLN A 704 20.59 11.68 11.52
N VAL A 705 21.45 10.79 12.03
CA VAL A 705 22.28 9.90 11.20
C VAL A 705 21.40 8.89 10.45
N ASP A 706 20.40 8.31 11.11
CA ASP A 706 19.46 7.38 10.49
C ASP A 706 18.57 8.07 9.44
N VAL A 707 18.03 9.25 9.76
CA VAL A 707 17.27 10.08 8.82
C VAL A 707 18.14 10.51 7.64
N SER A 708 19.39 10.90 7.85
CA SER A 708 20.32 11.26 6.76
C SER A 708 20.67 10.05 5.89
N ARG A 709 20.78 8.85 6.47
CA ARG A 709 21.02 7.60 5.73
C ARG A 709 19.81 7.20 4.89
N LEU A 710 18.60 7.41 5.42
CA LEU A 710 17.35 7.24 4.68
C LEU A 710 17.19 8.29 3.58
N ALA A 711 17.49 9.57 3.85
CA ALA A 711 17.45 10.64 2.87
C ALA A 711 18.42 10.35 1.70
N ARG A 712 19.62 9.83 1.96
CA ARG A 712 20.56 9.40 0.90
C ARG A 712 20.06 8.20 0.07
N ARG A 713 19.12 7.39 0.58
CA ARG A 713 18.44 6.36 -0.22
C ARG A 713 17.38 6.93 -1.15
N TYR A 714 16.77 8.05 -0.79
CA TYR A 714 15.68 8.68 -1.54
C TYR A 714 16.12 9.92 -2.34
N ALA A 715 17.35 10.41 -2.14
CA ALA A 715 17.93 11.54 -2.88
C ALA A 715 18.19 11.26 -4.37
N TYR A 716 17.88 10.06 -4.88
CA TYR A 716 17.97 9.74 -6.30
C TYR A 716 16.74 10.17 -7.11
N TRP A 717 15.75 10.81 -6.47
CA TRP A 717 14.48 11.21 -7.09
C TRP A 717 14.29 12.72 -7.23
N ASP A 718 15.31 13.53 -6.93
CA ASP A 718 15.21 15.00 -6.96
C ASP A 718 16.37 15.70 -7.68
N ASP A 719 17.05 14.98 -8.58
CA ASP A 719 17.87 15.61 -9.61
C ASP A 719 17.20 15.36 -10.97
N GLU A 720 16.51 16.38 -11.48
CA GLU A 720 16.21 16.54 -12.91
C GLU A 720 17.54 16.65 -13.68
N GLU A 721 18.28 15.54 -13.81
CA GLU A 721 19.34 15.43 -14.80
C GLU A 721 18.68 15.14 -16.15
N ASP A 722 18.64 16.17 -16.99
CA ASP A 722 18.49 16.09 -18.45
C ASP A 722 19.48 15.04 -18.98
N TRP A 723 18.99 13.84 -19.25
CA TRP A 723 19.70 12.85 -20.06
C TRP A 723 19.11 12.90 -21.46
N ASP A 724 19.80 13.63 -22.33
CA ASP A 724 19.60 13.62 -23.78
C ASP A 724 19.63 12.17 -24.32
N ASP A 725 18.69 11.90 -25.22
CA ASP A 725 18.53 10.67 -25.96
C ASP A 725 19.80 10.35 -26.79
N GLU A 726 20.59 9.36 -26.38
CA GLU A 726 21.56 8.69 -27.25
C GLU A 726 21.09 7.26 -27.57
N ASP A 727 20.98 7.01 -28.88
CA ASP A 727 20.59 5.76 -29.53
C ASP A 727 21.43 4.56 -29.08
N TRP A 728 20.76 3.51 -28.59
CA TRP A 728 21.40 2.23 -28.30
C TRP A 728 21.46 1.35 -29.56
N GLU A 729 22.50 1.52 -30.36
CA GLU A 729 23.09 0.45 -31.16
C GLU A 729 24.57 0.24 -30.76
N VAL A 730 24.87 -0.93 -30.19
CA VAL A 730 26.24 -1.39 -29.88
C VAL A 730 26.84 -1.93 -31.18
N PRO A 731 28.04 -1.50 -31.62
CA PRO A 731 29.28 -2.13 -31.13
C PRO A 731 30.57 -1.27 -31.01
N SER A 732 31.25 -1.50 -29.88
CA SER A 732 32.72 -1.55 -29.66
C SER A 732 33.64 -0.50 -30.31
N ARG A 733 34.12 0.48 -29.51
CA ARG A 733 35.56 0.79 -29.34
C ARG A 733 35.81 1.89 -28.28
N LEU A 734 36.99 1.77 -27.67
CA LEU A 734 37.59 2.59 -26.62
C LEU A 734 37.61 4.11 -26.91
N GLU A 735 37.70 4.86 -25.80
CA GLU A 735 38.26 6.22 -25.63
C GLU A 735 37.40 7.43 -26.02
N SER A 736 36.74 8.04 -25.03
CA SER A 736 37.17 9.35 -24.48
C SER A 736 36.17 9.91 -23.46
N HIS A 737 36.49 9.81 -22.16
CA HIS A 737 35.87 10.66 -21.16
C HIS A 737 36.35 12.10 -21.36
N ARG A 738 35.48 12.96 -21.90
CA ARG A 738 35.70 14.41 -21.98
C ARG A 738 35.35 15.07 -20.64
N ARG A 739 36.27 15.94 -20.23
CA ARG A 739 36.32 16.75 -19.02
C ARG A 739 35.08 17.67 -18.92
N LYS A 740 34.47 17.76 -17.73
CA LYS A 740 33.59 18.87 -17.32
C LYS A 740 34.42 20.17 -17.38
N GLY A 741 34.38 20.84 -18.53
CA GLY A 741 34.98 22.15 -18.76
C GLY A 741 33.97 23.25 -18.49
N GLU A 742 34.44 24.35 -17.91
CA GLU A 742 33.72 25.61 -17.76
C GLU A 742 32.98 25.97 -19.06
N ARG A 743 31.67 26.27 -18.96
CA ARG A 743 30.85 26.68 -20.11
C ARG A 743 31.42 27.99 -20.67
N ILE A 744 31.74 27.99 -21.96
CA ILE A 744 32.23 29.17 -22.67
C ILE A 744 31.12 30.24 -22.64
N PRO A 745 31.38 31.46 -22.13
CA PRO A 745 30.40 32.55 -22.13
C PRO A 745 29.89 32.82 -23.54
N GLY A 746 28.57 32.69 -23.75
CA GLY A 746 27.92 32.89 -25.04
C GLY A 746 27.59 31.62 -25.83
N ALA A 747 27.99 30.43 -25.37
CA ALA A 747 27.52 29.18 -25.98
C ALA A 747 26.02 28.95 -25.74
N CYS A 748 25.33 28.36 -26.72
CA CYS A 748 23.93 27.95 -26.60
C CYS A 748 23.79 26.96 -25.43
N PRO A 749 22.86 27.19 -24.49
CA PRO A 749 22.71 26.34 -23.31
C PRO A 749 22.23 24.91 -23.62
N LEU A 750 21.71 24.67 -24.83
CA LEU A 750 21.24 23.36 -25.28
C LEU A 750 22.32 22.60 -26.05
N CYS A 751 22.69 23.08 -27.24
CA CYS A 751 23.62 22.34 -28.10
C CYS A 751 25.11 22.64 -27.84
N GLY A 752 25.42 23.60 -26.95
CA GLY A 752 26.80 24.04 -26.70
C GLY A 752 27.46 24.79 -27.87
N GLY A 753 26.72 25.06 -28.95
CA GLY A 753 27.22 25.79 -30.12
C GLY A 753 27.62 27.23 -29.74
N ALA A 754 28.77 27.69 -30.24
CA ALA A 754 29.19 29.07 -30.04
C ALA A 754 28.27 30.00 -30.85
N VAL A 755 27.65 30.98 -30.17
CA VAL A 755 26.79 31.98 -30.81
C VAL A 755 27.26 33.36 -30.38
N GLU A 756 27.22 34.32 -31.30
CA GLU A 756 27.57 35.70 -30.99
C GLU A 756 26.70 36.24 -29.83
N PRO A 757 27.24 37.15 -29.00
CA PRO A 757 26.56 37.58 -27.79
C PRO A 757 25.32 38.44 -28.04
N ASP A 758 25.14 38.93 -29.27
CA ASP A 758 24.02 39.77 -29.62
C ASP A 758 22.68 38.98 -29.67
N PRO A 759 21.56 39.60 -29.26
CA PRO A 759 20.27 38.91 -29.24
C PRO A 759 19.80 38.38 -30.60
N ALA A 760 20.11 39.08 -31.69
CA ALA A 760 19.66 38.69 -33.04
C ALA A 760 20.29 37.36 -33.51
N PRO A 761 21.61 37.16 -33.45
CA PRO A 761 22.25 35.85 -33.68
C PRO A 761 21.72 34.73 -32.79
N ARG A 762 21.43 35.01 -31.51
CA ARG A 762 20.91 34.02 -30.56
C ARG A 762 19.49 33.57 -30.90
N ILE A 763 18.61 34.52 -31.25
CA ILE A 763 17.24 34.23 -31.68
C ILE A 763 17.23 33.46 -33.01
N GLU A 764 18.09 33.83 -33.95
CA GLU A 764 18.18 33.11 -35.23
C GLU A 764 18.74 31.69 -35.04
N HIS A 765 19.79 31.54 -34.23
CA HIS A 765 20.32 30.23 -33.85
C HIS A 765 19.23 29.36 -33.20
N TRP A 766 18.40 29.91 -32.32
CA TRP A 766 17.30 29.19 -31.69
C TRP A 766 16.22 28.77 -32.68
N ARG A 767 15.82 29.68 -33.57
CA ARG A 767 14.84 29.39 -34.63
C ARG A 767 15.34 28.34 -35.61
N GLN A 768 16.64 28.26 -35.86
CA GLN A 768 17.17 27.28 -36.80
C GLN A 768 17.35 25.91 -36.13
N ASN A 769 17.91 25.88 -34.92
CA ASN A 769 18.38 24.64 -34.29
C ASN A 769 17.43 24.09 -33.23
N HIS A 770 16.49 24.90 -32.72
CA HIS A 770 15.63 24.58 -31.57
C HIS A 770 14.17 25.06 -31.75
N HIS A 771 13.66 25.16 -32.99
CA HIS A 771 12.32 25.72 -33.29
C HIS A 771 11.14 24.96 -32.66
N TYR A 772 11.35 23.71 -32.25
CA TYR A 772 10.34 22.85 -31.64
C TYR A 772 10.36 22.87 -30.11
N GLN A 773 11.28 23.62 -29.49
CA GLN A 773 11.40 23.69 -28.04
C GLN A 773 10.82 24.99 -27.47
N ASP A 774 10.02 24.85 -26.41
CA ASP A 774 9.56 25.97 -25.59
C ASP A 774 10.73 26.55 -24.78
N LEU A 775 10.73 27.87 -24.63
CA LEU A 775 11.81 28.59 -23.95
C LEU A 775 11.66 28.55 -22.43
N THR A 776 12.68 28.07 -21.73
CA THR A 776 12.82 28.25 -20.27
C THR A 776 13.28 29.67 -19.92
N VAL A 777 13.10 30.09 -18.67
CA VAL A 777 13.46 31.43 -18.20
C VAL A 777 14.95 31.74 -18.41
N SER A 778 15.84 30.76 -18.21
CA SER A 778 17.28 30.91 -18.43
C SER A 778 17.65 30.99 -19.91
N GLN A 779 16.91 30.31 -20.78
CA GLN A 779 17.07 30.39 -22.24
C GLN A 779 16.56 31.71 -22.79
N VAL A 780 15.46 32.26 -22.27
CA VAL A 780 15.00 33.63 -22.58
C VAL A 780 16.05 34.65 -22.16
N ALA A 781 16.62 34.51 -20.96
CA ALA A 781 17.68 35.38 -20.47
C ALA A 781 18.93 35.32 -21.37
N TRP A 782 19.34 34.13 -21.80
CA TRP A 782 20.41 33.94 -22.78
C TRP A 782 20.06 34.57 -24.13
N LEU A 783 18.88 34.33 -24.69
CA LEU A 783 18.45 34.92 -25.97
C LEU A 783 18.46 36.44 -25.97
N LEU A 784 18.08 37.05 -24.84
CA LEU A 784 18.01 38.50 -24.69
C LEU A 784 19.35 39.15 -24.29
N GLY A 785 20.45 38.40 -24.28
CA GLY A 785 21.74 38.91 -23.82
C GLY A 785 21.76 39.29 -22.33
N SER A 786 20.74 38.87 -21.58
CA SER A 786 20.49 39.24 -20.19
C SER A 786 21.05 38.16 -19.28
N GLY A 787 22.38 38.00 -19.25
CA GLY A 787 23.03 37.15 -18.25
C GLY A 787 23.29 37.93 -16.95
N ASN A 788 22.95 37.32 -15.82
CA ASN A 788 23.35 37.77 -14.46
C ASN A 788 24.85 38.01 -14.34
#